data_AF-A0A3S5CXD8-F1
#
_entry.id   AF-A0A3S5CXD8-F1
#
_cell.length_a   1.000
_cell.length_b   1.000
_cell.length_c   1.000
_cell.angle_alpha   90.00
_cell.angle_beta   90.00
_cell.angle_gamma   90.00
#
_symmetry.space_group_name_H-M   'P 1'
#
loop_
_entity.id
_entity.type
_entity.pdbx_description
1 polymer ?
#
loop_
_entity_poly.entity_id
_entity_poly.type
_entity_poly.pdbx_seq_one_letter_code
_entity_poly.pdbx_strand_id
1 'polypeptide(L)'
;MAPSAVEPDVPVRGKGPVREPLQLSGALDSYESFDVTPVIGREFPTAKLVEWLNAPNSDELLRDLAITISQRGVVFFRAQDDLTNELQKKLILRLGELTGRPATSGLHIHPILNSERELGGNDLEISTISSVQNKQFYSKKVPDTLSVKNQRSAQWHSDIAFEPVPADYTSLRLVQLPTTGGDTLWASGYEIYDRISEPYQKFLETLTATFEQPGFQKVADNLGFNLYDKPRGAPENVGAELKAIHPVVRTNPVTGWKSIFPVGGHVKHINGLTEEESSHLLSWFLDLVYKNHDLQVRFKWKNANDIAIWDNRSVFHTATFDYLDGSYGVPSSDMAGSVPIARSLSDIYTPDALPTQAKRWNNLLAKFEEVYGHPAEFISRSPGRVNIIGEHIDYSLYSVLPMAITADALLAVSTALTPTTPGTFKVQIANVQDSKFPSREFDIPYETVDIDATVHEWTNYFKSGLRGALEHLRRKRGADFKPSSMKILMDGTVPAGGGLSSSAAFVSASALAIMVANGEHTVNKTELTELAIVSERAVGVNSGGMDQSASVFSERGSALFVSFAPSLKARPVYFPKTNPELTFLVAQSFVTSDKFVTGPIHYNLRVVECSLAAAYLNAVLNPPGTQLPPDAAPLGISLHGFHETYFALREHGAGATSSKPVPDQLDELITLTKQTLTQVEGYTREEIASVLNISVDELNARFTSRFPVRAERFKLRQRALHVFSEALRVLKFMALLETGPSGDDTASYNSQLGALLNETQTSCRDVYECSCEEIDALCAIARKAGSYGSRLTGAGWGGCSVHLVPADKVAEVRDAWDREYYSKLNLTEDQKEAAVVL
;
A
#
# COMPACT_ATOMS: atom_id res chain seq x y z
N MET A 1 6.51 -39.71 -48.46
CA MET A 1 7.91 -39.28 -48.31
C MET A 1 8.00 -37.81 -48.63
N ALA A 2 8.05 -36.99 -47.58
CA ALA A 2 8.37 -35.57 -47.61
C ALA A 2 9.23 -35.33 -46.35
N PRO A 3 10.34 -34.59 -46.44
CA PRO A 3 11.25 -34.42 -45.32
C PRO A 3 10.63 -33.50 -44.28
N SER A 4 10.60 -33.97 -43.03
CA SER A 4 10.35 -33.12 -41.86
C SER A 4 11.56 -32.21 -41.69
N ALA A 5 11.34 -30.90 -41.79
CA ALA A 5 12.34 -29.89 -41.50
C ALA A 5 12.71 -30.00 -40.02
N VAL A 6 13.87 -30.60 -39.73
CA VAL A 6 14.58 -30.40 -38.48
C VAL A 6 15.23 -29.02 -38.62
N GLU A 7 14.95 -28.07 -37.72
CA GLU A 7 15.72 -26.82 -37.64
C GLU A 7 17.22 -27.18 -37.49
N PRO A 8 18.09 -26.92 -38.49
CA PRO A 8 19.46 -27.46 -38.49
C PRO A 8 20.47 -26.67 -37.64
N ASP A 9 20.10 -25.54 -37.03
CA ASP A 9 21.08 -24.54 -36.61
C ASP A 9 21.33 -24.42 -35.09
N VAL A 10 20.77 -25.29 -34.24
CA VAL A 10 21.12 -25.33 -32.81
C VAL A 10 21.97 -26.56 -32.48
N PRO A 11 23.30 -26.43 -32.28
CA PRO A 11 24.17 -27.58 -32.07
C PRO A 11 23.88 -28.26 -30.71
N VAL A 12 23.47 -29.53 -30.76
CA VAL A 12 23.45 -30.41 -29.58
C VAL A 12 24.90 -30.76 -29.21
N ARG A 13 25.50 -30.05 -28.25
CA ARG A 13 26.85 -30.40 -27.77
C ARG A 13 26.78 -31.66 -26.88
N GLY A 14 27.52 -32.69 -27.29
CA GLY A 14 27.53 -34.03 -26.69
C GLY A 14 28.07 -34.11 -25.26
N LYS A 15 27.89 -35.29 -24.65
CA LYS A 15 28.28 -35.64 -23.28
C LYS A 15 29.72 -35.20 -22.96
N GLY A 16 29.87 -34.28 -22.00
CA GLY A 16 31.17 -33.95 -21.41
C GLY A 16 31.82 -35.19 -20.76
N PRO A 17 33.13 -35.17 -20.50
CA PRO A 17 33.83 -36.30 -19.90
C PRO A 17 33.20 -36.68 -18.56
N VAL A 18 32.89 -37.97 -18.37
CA VAL A 18 32.42 -38.52 -17.09
C VAL A 18 33.59 -38.42 -16.10
N ARG A 19 33.51 -37.46 -15.18
CA ARG A 19 34.48 -37.29 -14.10
C ARG A 19 34.04 -38.14 -12.90
N GLU A 20 35.00 -38.68 -12.14
CA GLU A 20 34.70 -39.32 -10.87
C GLU A 20 34.05 -38.31 -9.91
N PRO A 21 33.00 -38.71 -9.15
CA PRO A 21 32.39 -37.84 -8.15
C PRO A 21 33.41 -37.30 -7.15
N LEU A 22 33.30 -36.01 -6.84
CA LEU A 22 34.17 -35.37 -5.88
C LEU A 22 33.82 -35.86 -4.46
N GLN A 23 34.87 -36.12 -3.66
CA GLN A 23 34.74 -36.55 -2.27
C GLN A 23 34.97 -35.37 -1.32
N LEU A 24 34.20 -35.34 -0.22
CA LEU A 24 34.41 -34.39 0.87
C LEU A 24 35.75 -34.68 1.56
N SER A 25 36.45 -33.61 1.93
CA SER A 25 37.66 -33.68 2.76
C SER A 25 37.35 -33.76 4.26
N GLY A 26 36.15 -33.34 4.66
CA GLY A 26 35.73 -33.21 6.07
C GLY A 26 36.03 -31.83 6.66
N ALA A 27 36.41 -30.84 5.83
CA ALA A 27 36.79 -29.50 6.28
C ALA A 27 35.61 -28.73 6.92
N LEU A 28 34.37 -29.13 6.60
CA LEU A 28 33.15 -28.53 7.15
C LEU A 28 32.63 -29.21 8.43
N ASP A 29 33.19 -30.35 8.84
CA ASP A 29 32.66 -31.17 9.94
C ASP A 29 32.73 -30.48 11.31
N SER A 30 33.64 -29.50 11.45
CA SER A 30 33.82 -28.71 12.67
C SER A 30 32.82 -27.56 12.81
N TYR A 31 32.05 -27.25 11.76
CA TYR A 31 31.08 -26.16 11.76
C TYR A 31 29.69 -26.67 12.10
N GLU A 32 28.99 -25.91 12.94
CA GLU A 32 27.60 -26.18 13.26
C GLU A 32 26.74 -26.16 11.98
N SER A 33 26.05 -27.26 11.73
CA SER A 33 25.10 -27.37 10.63
C SER A 33 24.01 -28.39 10.93
N PHE A 34 22.90 -28.27 10.20
CA PHE A 34 21.84 -29.27 10.20
C PHE A 34 21.19 -29.36 8.82
N ASP A 35 20.72 -30.56 8.48
CA ASP A 35 19.91 -30.77 7.29
C ASP A 35 18.49 -30.28 7.53
N VAL A 36 18.00 -29.37 6.69
CA VAL A 36 16.69 -28.71 6.86
C VAL A 36 15.57 -29.71 6.56
N THR A 37 15.77 -30.57 5.56
CA THR A 37 14.94 -31.74 5.30
C THR A 37 15.84 -32.96 5.03
N PRO A 38 15.31 -34.20 5.06
CA PRO A 38 16.12 -35.39 4.84
C PRO A 38 16.86 -35.41 3.49
N VAL A 39 16.24 -34.90 2.42
CA VAL A 39 16.76 -35.07 1.05
C VAL A 39 17.32 -33.79 0.42
N ILE A 40 16.96 -32.61 0.92
CA ILE A 40 17.40 -31.33 0.35
C ILE A 40 17.56 -30.26 1.43
N GLY A 41 18.54 -29.38 1.26
CA GLY A 41 18.79 -28.25 2.16
C GLY A 41 19.69 -28.60 3.32
N ARG A 42 20.74 -27.79 3.51
CA ARG A 42 21.56 -27.74 4.73
C ARG A 42 21.75 -26.29 5.17
N GLU A 43 21.65 -26.02 6.46
CA GLU A 43 21.85 -24.69 7.01
C GLU A 43 23.10 -24.68 7.91
N PHE A 44 23.95 -23.66 7.73
CA PHE A 44 25.04 -23.31 8.64
C PHE A 44 24.64 -22.02 9.37
N PRO A 45 24.00 -22.10 10.56
CA PRO A 45 23.37 -20.95 11.19
C PRO A 45 24.38 -19.92 11.70
N THR A 46 25.59 -20.35 12.05
CA THR A 46 26.62 -19.52 12.71
C THR A 46 27.84 -19.23 11.84
N ALA A 47 28.03 -19.93 10.73
CA ALA A 47 29.20 -19.77 9.87
C ALA A 47 29.20 -18.44 9.11
N LYS A 48 30.40 -17.86 8.90
CA LYS A 48 30.62 -16.64 8.12
C LYS A 48 31.44 -16.94 6.87
N LEU A 49 30.85 -16.71 5.71
CA LEU A 49 31.45 -17.01 4.41
C LEU A 49 32.72 -16.19 4.13
N VAL A 50 32.80 -14.97 4.65
CA VAL A 50 33.99 -14.11 4.52
C VAL A 50 35.17 -14.68 5.31
N GLU A 51 34.93 -15.29 6.46
CA GLU A 51 35.98 -15.99 7.21
C GLU A 51 36.49 -17.19 6.43
N TRP A 52 35.60 -17.99 5.83
CA TRP A 52 35.99 -19.13 5.00
C TRP A 52 36.79 -18.70 3.76
N LEU A 53 36.37 -17.62 3.10
CA LEU A 53 37.08 -17.04 1.95
C LEU A 53 38.52 -16.63 2.29
N ASN A 54 38.75 -16.16 3.52
CA ASN A 54 40.04 -15.64 3.98
C ASN A 54 40.85 -16.65 4.79
N ALA A 55 40.31 -17.83 5.08
CA ALA A 55 40.98 -18.86 5.86
C ALA A 55 42.22 -19.43 5.14
N PRO A 56 43.27 -19.85 5.86
CA PRO A 56 44.45 -20.49 5.26
C PRO A 56 44.12 -21.73 4.42
N ASN A 57 43.07 -22.46 4.78
CA ASN A 57 42.53 -23.63 4.07
C ASN A 57 41.24 -23.32 3.29
N SER A 58 41.07 -22.08 2.83
CA SER A 58 39.88 -21.60 2.08
C SER A 58 39.48 -22.54 0.94
N ASP A 59 40.44 -23.06 0.17
CA ASP A 59 40.18 -23.96 -0.96
C ASP A 59 39.50 -25.27 -0.54
N GLU A 60 39.90 -25.85 0.59
CA GLU A 60 39.28 -27.06 1.13
C GLU A 60 37.86 -26.78 1.62
N LEU A 61 37.66 -25.68 2.37
CA LEU A 61 36.36 -25.26 2.87
C LEU A 61 35.37 -24.98 1.73
N LEU A 62 35.78 -24.20 0.74
CA LEU A 62 34.93 -23.83 -0.40
C LEU A 62 34.66 -25.00 -1.33
N ARG A 63 35.62 -25.92 -1.49
CA ARG A 63 35.42 -27.16 -2.24
C ARG A 63 34.39 -28.05 -1.55
N ASP A 64 34.54 -28.29 -0.24
CA ASP A 64 33.56 -29.06 0.52
C ASP A 64 32.19 -28.38 0.53
N LEU A 65 32.14 -27.04 0.56
CA LEU A 65 30.89 -26.29 0.43
C LEU A 65 30.24 -26.53 -0.94
N ALA A 66 30.99 -26.46 -2.04
CA ALA A 66 30.47 -26.72 -3.38
C ALA A 66 29.95 -28.16 -3.54
N ILE A 67 30.66 -29.14 -2.97
CA ILE A 67 30.22 -30.55 -2.92
C ILE A 67 28.93 -30.67 -2.10
N THR A 68 28.89 -30.04 -0.93
CA THR A 68 27.72 -30.03 -0.04
C THR A 68 26.51 -29.40 -0.74
N ILE A 69 26.68 -28.27 -1.42
CA ILE A 69 25.62 -27.64 -2.23
C ILE A 69 25.15 -28.60 -3.32
N SER A 70 26.06 -29.27 -4.03
CA SER A 70 25.70 -30.20 -5.11
C SER A 70 25.00 -31.47 -4.61
N GLN A 71 25.31 -31.93 -3.40
CA GLN A 71 24.69 -33.10 -2.76
C GLN A 71 23.35 -32.77 -2.08
N ARG A 72 23.27 -31.61 -1.43
CA ARG A 72 22.08 -31.17 -0.68
C ARG A 72 21.17 -30.26 -1.50
N GLY A 73 21.52 -29.97 -2.75
CA GLY A 73 20.83 -29.06 -3.65
C GLY A 73 21.02 -27.57 -3.31
N VAL A 74 20.77 -27.19 -2.06
CA VAL A 74 20.87 -25.80 -1.57
C VAL A 74 21.47 -25.75 -0.17
N VAL A 75 22.28 -24.73 0.09
CA VAL A 75 22.84 -24.42 1.40
C VAL A 75 22.50 -23.00 1.83
N PHE A 76 22.22 -22.82 3.12
CA PHE A 76 21.79 -21.55 3.71
C PHE A 76 22.76 -21.03 4.78
N PHE A 77 22.91 -19.71 4.84
CA PHE A 77 23.67 -19.00 5.87
C PHE A 77 22.89 -17.79 6.37
N ARG A 78 23.11 -17.43 7.64
CA ARG A 78 22.39 -16.34 8.31
C ARG A 78 23.24 -15.09 8.49
N ALA A 79 22.63 -13.92 8.34
CA ALA A 79 23.20 -12.61 8.68
C ALA A 79 24.65 -12.40 8.18
N GLN A 80 24.89 -12.54 6.88
CA GLN A 80 26.21 -12.36 6.26
C GLN A 80 26.50 -10.87 6.02
N ASP A 81 26.50 -10.07 7.09
CA ASP A 81 26.55 -8.60 7.04
C ASP A 81 27.87 -8.05 6.49
N ASP A 82 28.95 -8.83 6.55
CA ASP A 82 30.28 -8.49 6.06
C ASP A 82 30.56 -8.98 4.63
N LEU A 83 29.68 -9.82 4.07
CA LEU A 83 29.78 -10.23 2.67
C LEU A 83 29.46 -9.00 1.81
N THR A 84 30.34 -8.61 0.91
CA THR A 84 30.07 -7.54 -0.08
C THR A 84 29.71 -8.16 -1.43
N ASN A 85 29.22 -7.37 -2.39
CA ASN A 85 28.96 -7.89 -3.75
C ASN A 85 30.24 -8.49 -4.37
N GLU A 86 31.39 -7.83 -4.21
CA GLU A 86 32.68 -8.33 -4.69
C GLU A 86 33.09 -9.65 -4.02
N LEU A 87 32.89 -9.77 -2.71
CA LEU A 87 33.19 -11.01 -1.99
C LEU A 87 32.21 -12.14 -2.38
N GLN A 88 30.94 -11.84 -2.61
CA GLN A 88 29.95 -12.80 -3.10
C GLN A 88 30.28 -13.29 -4.53
N LYS A 89 30.70 -12.39 -5.42
CA LYS A 89 31.20 -12.74 -6.75
C LYS A 89 32.41 -13.67 -6.67
N LYS A 90 33.40 -13.31 -5.85
CA LYS A 90 34.59 -14.13 -5.60
C LYS A 90 34.20 -15.51 -5.08
N LEU A 91 33.27 -15.60 -4.12
CA LEU A 91 32.77 -16.86 -3.59
C LEU A 91 32.24 -17.77 -4.70
N ILE A 92 31.28 -17.29 -5.50
CA ILE A 92 30.63 -18.11 -6.54
C ILE A 92 31.60 -18.52 -7.64
N LEU A 93 32.53 -17.64 -8.02
CA LEU A 93 33.58 -17.97 -8.98
C LEU A 93 34.47 -19.11 -8.45
N ARG A 94 34.87 -19.05 -7.17
CA ARG A 94 35.70 -20.08 -6.52
C ARG A 94 34.98 -21.42 -6.38
N LEU A 95 33.69 -21.45 -6.06
CA LEU A 95 32.91 -22.71 -6.00
C LEU A 95 32.92 -23.45 -7.34
N GLY A 96 32.72 -22.72 -8.45
CA GLY A 96 32.78 -23.28 -9.80
C GLY A 96 34.20 -23.75 -10.17
N GLU A 97 35.22 -22.92 -9.92
CA GLU A 97 36.62 -23.26 -10.19
C GLU A 97 37.04 -24.55 -9.46
N LEU A 98 36.77 -24.63 -8.16
CA LEU A 98 37.14 -25.77 -7.31
C LEU A 98 36.35 -27.04 -7.66
N THR A 99 35.24 -26.94 -8.39
CA THR A 99 34.50 -28.10 -8.91
C THR A 99 34.74 -28.38 -10.39
N GLY A 100 35.69 -27.66 -11.00
CA GLY A 100 36.16 -27.88 -12.35
C GLY A 100 35.24 -27.32 -13.45
N ARG A 101 34.51 -26.23 -13.15
CA ARG A 101 33.86 -25.40 -14.18
C ARG A 101 34.92 -24.96 -15.21
N PRO A 102 34.60 -24.95 -16.52
CA PRO A 102 35.53 -24.44 -17.53
C PRO A 102 36.01 -23.01 -17.22
N ALA A 103 37.30 -22.74 -17.43
CA ALA A 103 37.88 -21.41 -17.19
C ALA A 103 37.30 -20.31 -18.10
N THR A 104 36.65 -20.70 -19.20
CA THR A 104 35.92 -19.79 -20.10
C THR A 104 34.56 -19.36 -19.54
N SER A 105 34.07 -19.99 -18.47
CA SER A 105 32.79 -19.66 -17.84
C SER A 105 32.99 -18.81 -16.58
N GLY A 106 32.44 -17.59 -16.61
CA GLY A 106 32.42 -16.60 -15.53
C GLY A 106 31.03 -16.36 -14.96
N LEU A 107 30.79 -15.16 -14.43
CA LEU A 107 29.50 -14.76 -13.89
C LEU A 107 28.52 -14.40 -15.01
N HIS A 108 27.27 -14.84 -14.85
CA HIS A 108 26.22 -14.55 -15.82
C HIS A 108 25.75 -13.10 -15.72
N ILE A 109 25.43 -12.50 -16.86
CA ILE A 109 24.80 -11.16 -16.96
C ILE A 109 23.37 -11.39 -17.42
N HIS A 110 22.38 -11.06 -16.59
CA HIS A 110 20.99 -11.35 -16.91
C HIS A 110 20.49 -10.52 -18.12
N PRO A 111 19.75 -11.11 -19.09
CA PRO A 111 19.36 -10.42 -20.33
C PRO A 111 18.55 -9.12 -20.14
N ILE A 112 17.83 -9.00 -19.02
CA ILE A 112 16.96 -7.84 -18.69
C ILE A 112 17.16 -7.26 -17.29
N LEU A 113 17.90 -7.93 -16.39
CA LEU A 113 18.09 -7.52 -14.98
C LEU A 113 19.58 -7.27 -14.73
N ASN A 114 20.12 -6.28 -15.45
CA ASN A 114 21.52 -5.88 -15.37
C ASN A 114 21.63 -4.36 -15.28
N SER A 115 22.82 -3.86 -14.95
CA SER A 115 23.05 -2.43 -14.71
C SER A 115 22.93 -1.50 -15.93
N GLU A 116 22.73 -2.02 -17.15
CA GLU A 116 22.32 -1.18 -18.30
C GLU A 116 20.80 -0.87 -18.28
N ARG A 117 20.07 -1.31 -17.25
CA ARG A 117 18.62 -1.10 -17.12
C ARG A 117 18.29 -0.31 -15.86
N GLU A 118 17.22 0.48 -15.94
CA GLU A 118 16.66 1.20 -14.80
C GLU A 118 16.34 0.20 -13.67
N LEU A 119 16.80 0.50 -12.45
CA LEU A 119 16.71 -0.38 -11.26
C LEU A 119 17.54 -1.69 -11.32
N GLY A 120 18.39 -1.88 -12.33
CA GLY A 120 19.25 -3.08 -12.48
C GLY A 120 20.51 -3.12 -11.60
N GLY A 121 20.70 -2.13 -10.72
CA GLY A 121 21.91 -1.96 -9.92
C GLY A 121 23.04 -1.28 -10.68
N ASN A 122 24.24 -1.24 -10.09
CA ASN A 122 25.43 -0.58 -10.65
C ASN A 122 26.45 -1.56 -11.25
N ASP A 123 26.10 -2.84 -11.31
CA ASP A 123 27.00 -3.94 -11.62
C ASP A 123 26.33 -4.93 -12.58
N LEU A 124 26.99 -5.23 -13.70
CA LEU A 124 26.42 -6.08 -14.76
C LEU A 124 26.22 -7.53 -14.30
N GLU A 125 27.05 -7.99 -13.39
CA GLU A 125 27.10 -9.38 -12.92
C GLU A 125 26.22 -9.60 -11.67
N ILE A 126 25.58 -8.54 -11.16
CA ILE A 126 24.67 -8.59 -10.01
C ILE A 126 23.26 -8.18 -10.46
N SER A 127 22.38 -9.16 -10.56
CA SER A 127 20.96 -8.92 -10.78
C SER A 127 20.28 -8.53 -9.47
N THR A 128 19.92 -7.26 -9.36
CA THR A 128 19.07 -6.79 -8.25
C THR A 128 17.63 -7.18 -8.54
N ILE A 129 16.99 -7.93 -7.64
CA ILE A 129 15.58 -8.33 -7.76
C ILE A 129 14.80 -7.57 -6.69
N SER A 130 13.81 -6.78 -7.10
CA SER A 130 12.90 -6.09 -6.17
C SER A 130 11.44 -6.29 -6.55
N SER A 131 10.55 -6.21 -5.55
CA SER A 131 9.10 -6.27 -5.77
C SER A 131 8.60 -5.13 -6.67
N VAL A 132 9.22 -3.96 -6.57
CA VAL A 132 8.95 -2.77 -7.40
C VAL A 132 9.27 -3.05 -8.86
N GLN A 133 10.46 -3.60 -9.12
CA GLN A 133 10.92 -3.90 -10.47
C GLN A 133 10.16 -5.09 -11.08
N ASN A 134 9.83 -6.12 -10.29
CA ASN A 134 9.01 -7.25 -10.73
C ASN A 134 7.59 -6.78 -11.12
N LYS A 135 7.00 -5.83 -10.38
CA LYS A 135 5.71 -5.22 -10.74
C LYS A 135 5.77 -4.43 -12.05
N GLN A 136 6.88 -3.74 -12.34
CA GLN A 136 7.09 -3.05 -13.61
C GLN A 136 7.22 -4.02 -14.78
N PHE A 137 8.06 -5.06 -14.66
CA PHE A 137 8.33 -6.01 -15.74
C PHE A 137 7.18 -6.99 -16.01
N TYR A 138 6.46 -7.41 -14.98
CA TYR A 138 5.50 -8.53 -15.07
C TYR A 138 4.08 -8.18 -14.63
N SER A 139 3.70 -6.90 -14.65
CA SER A 139 2.30 -6.48 -14.48
C SER A 139 1.43 -6.98 -15.64
N LYS A 140 1.03 -8.26 -15.61
CA LYS A 140 0.03 -8.77 -16.55
C LYS A 140 -1.32 -8.09 -16.27
N LYS A 141 -1.72 -7.24 -17.24
CA LYS A 141 -3.05 -6.64 -17.44
C LYS A 141 -3.97 -7.54 -18.27
N VAL A 142 -4.22 -8.78 -17.83
CA VAL A 142 -5.39 -9.52 -18.32
C VAL A 142 -6.04 -10.17 -17.10
N PRO A 143 -7.08 -9.53 -16.53
CA PRO A 143 -7.86 -10.14 -15.46
C PRO A 143 -8.47 -11.46 -15.94
N ASP A 144 -8.46 -12.47 -15.08
CA ASP A 144 -9.28 -13.67 -15.28
C ASP A 144 -10.75 -13.22 -15.36
N THR A 145 -11.40 -13.51 -16.49
CA THR A 145 -12.75 -13.04 -16.81
C THR A 145 -13.83 -13.70 -15.94
N LEU A 146 -13.49 -14.76 -15.21
CA LEU A 146 -14.39 -15.47 -14.31
C LEU A 146 -14.21 -15.05 -12.84
N SER A 147 -13.07 -14.46 -12.48
CA SER A 147 -12.75 -14.15 -11.08
C SER A 147 -11.66 -13.09 -10.95
N VAL A 148 -11.94 -12.05 -10.14
CA VAL A 148 -10.92 -11.08 -9.70
C VAL A 148 -9.84 -11.70 -8.79
N LYS A 149 -10.08 -12.91 -8.27
CA LYS A 149 -9.07 -13.68 -7.52
C LYS A 149 -8.14 -14.36 -8.52
N ASN A 150 -6.87 -14.00 -8.44
CA ASN A 150 -5.82 -14.66 -9.22
C ASN A 150 -5.42 -15.98 -8.57
N GLN A 151 -5.67 -17.11 -9.25
CA GLN A 151 -5.00 -18.36 -8.92
C GLN A 151 -3.57 -18.28 -9.47
N ARG A 152 -2.62 -17.91 -8.61
CA ARG A 152 -1.20 -17.93 -8.97
C ARG A 152 -0.63 -19.31 -8.67
N SER A 153 -0.14 -19.99 -9.69
CA SER A 153 0.67 -21.20 -9.52
C SER A 153 2.11 -20.81 -9.18
N ALA A 154 2.80 -21.67 -8.43
CA ALA A 154 4.22 -21.48 -8.21
C ALA A 154 4.98 -21.51 -9.56
N GLN A 155 5.93 -20.59 -9.73
CA GLN A 155 6.76 -20.53 -10.93
C GLN A 155 8.09 -21.22 -10.66
N TRP A 156 8.06 -22.55 -10.68
CA TRP A 156 9.26 -23.37 -10.55
C TRP A 156 10.15 -23.18 -11.78
N HIS A 157 11.46 -23.11 -11.58
CA HIS A 157 12.46 -23.09 -12.64
C HIS A 157 13.87 -23.37 -12.10
N SER A 158 14.78 -23.72 -13.00
CA SER A 158 16.23 -23.60 -12.81
C SER A 158 16.68 -22.32 -13.48
N ASP A 159 17.63 -21.58 -12.89
CA ASP A 159 18.08 -20.32 -13.48
C ASP A 159 18.69 -20.53 -14.86
N ILE A 160 18.36 -19.61 -15.77
CA ILE A 160 18.99 -19.42 -17.08
C ILE A 160 19.12 -20.68 -17.94
N ALA A 161 18.19 -21.62 -17.79
CA ALA A 161 18.17 -22.88 -18.55
C ALA A 161 17.95 -22.70 -20.06
N PHE A 162 17.68 -21.47 -20.52
CA PHE A 162 17.56 -21.08 -21.92
C PHE A 162 18.91 -20.71 -22.57
N GLU A 163 20.01 -20.65 -21.81
CA GLU A 163 21.35 -20.39 -22.34
C GLU A 163 22.03 -21.67 -22.83
N PRO A 164 22.81 -21.64 -23.93
CA PRO A 164 23.57 -22.80 -24.41
C PRO A 164 24.51 -23.40 -23.34
N VAL A 165 25.10 -22.54 -22.51
CA VAL A 165 25.90 -22.91 -21.34
C VAL A 165 25.19 -22.39 -20.08
N PRO A 166 24.32 -23.21 -19.44
CA PRO A 166 23.57 -22.79 -18.26
C PRO A 166 24.47 -22.69 -17.02
N ALA A 167 24.01 -21.95 -16.00
CA ALA A 167 24.73 -21.75 -14.75
C ALA A 167 24.97 -23.07 -14.01
N ASP A 168 26.07 -23.13 -13.26
CA ASP A 168 26.28 -24.13 -12.22
C ASP A 168 25.60 -23.68 -10.92
N TYR A 169 26.16 -22.69 -10.21
CA TYR A 169 25.63 -22.22 -8.92
C TYR A 169 24.98 -20.85 -9.03
N THR A 170 23.88 -20.64 -8.31
CA THR A 170 23.31 -19.32 -8.03
C THR A 170 23.47 -19.00 -6.55
N SER A 171 23.69 -17.72 -6.22
CA SER A 171 23.52 -17.22 -4.86
C SER A 171 22.50 -16.09 -4.80
N LEU A 172 21.58 -16.17 -3.85
CA LEU A 172 20.59 -15.15 -3.56
C LEU A 172 20.78 -14.66 -2.13
N ARG A 173 21.06 -13.37 -2.00
CA ARG A 173 21.19 -12.69 -0.71
C ARG A 173 20.09 -11.66 -0.54
N LEU A 174 19.32 -11.77 0.54
CA LEU A 174 18.24 -10.82 0.82
C LEU A 174 18.76 -9.63 1.63
N VAL A 175 18.84 -8.47 1.00
CA VAL A 175 19.26 -7.22 1.65
C VAL A 175 18.11 -6.47 2.33
N GLN A 176 16.87 -6.72 1.90
CA GLN A 176 15.66 -6.15 2.47
C GLN A 176 14.58 -7.23 2.54
N LEU A 177 13.94 -7.37 3.70
CA LEU A 177 12.91 -8.38 3.96
C LEU A 177 11.53 -7.73 4.01
N PRO A 178 10.48 -8.41 3.53
CA PRO A 178 9.11 -8.04 3.86
C PRO A 178 8.82 -8.36 5.34
N THR A 179 7.87 -7.65 5.94
CA THR A 179 7.44 -7.88 7.34
C THR A 179 6.89 -9.30 7.56
N THR A 180 6.25 -9.88 6.55
CA THR A 180 5.79 -11.28 6.52
C THR A 180 5.78 -11.80 5.07
N GLY A 181 5.88 -13.11 4.90
CA GLY A 181 5.96 -13.76 3.58
C GLY A 181 7.33 -13.62 2.93
N GLY A 182 7.40 -13.93 1.63
CA GLY A 182 8.62 -13.81 0.82
C GLY A 182 9.55 -15.00 0.88
N ASP A 183 9.11 -16.12 1.45
CA ASP A 183 9.89 -17.34 1.53
C ASP A 183 10.21 -17.89 0.14
N THR A 184 11.35 -18.56 0.03
CA THR A 184 11.73 -19.26 -1.21
C THR A 184 11.68 -20.76 -0.99
N LEU A 185 11.24 -21.51 -2.00
CA LEU A 185 11.22 -22.96 -1.98
C LEU A 185 12.18 -23.52 -3.03
N TRP A 186 12.81 -24.65 -2.72
CA TRP A 186 13.65 -25.42 -3.63
C TRP A 186 13.15 -26.87 -3.70
N ALA A 187 13.38 -27.53 -4.84
CA ALA A 187 12.99 -28.92 -5.11
C ALA A 187 14.16 -29.70 -5.75
N SER A 188 14.38 -30.93 -5.30
CA SER A 188 15.47 -31.79 -5.77
C SER A 188 15.09 -32.51 -7.06
N GLY A 189 15.82 -32.26 -8.15
CA GLY A 189 15.65 -32.99 -9.41
C GLY A 189 16.23 -34.42 -9.38
N TYR A 190 17.13 -34.73 -8.43
CA TYR A 190 17.58 -36.09 -8.16
C TYR A 190 16.43 -36.96 -7.64
N GLU A 191 15.67 -36.44 -6.67
CA GLU A 191 14.51 -37.13 -6.09
C GLU A 191 13.41 -37.36 -7.13
N ILE A 192 13.27 -36.45 -8.10
CA ILE A 192 12.35 -36.67 -9.23
C ILE A 192 12.83 -37.88 -10.06
N TYR A 193 14.11 -37.95 -10.41
CA TYR A 193 14.66 -39.04 -11.21
C TYR A 193 14.59 -40.39 -10.49
N ASP A 194 14.97 -40.44 -9.20
CA ASP A 194 15.03 -41.68 -8.42
C ASP A 194 13.65 -42.30 -8.15
N ARG A 195 12.58 -41.49 -8.19
CA ARG A 195 11.19 -41.97 -8.07
C ARG A 195 10.62 -42.54 -9.37
N ILE A 196 11.25 -42.25 -10.51
CA ILE A 196 10.82 -42.74 -11.81
C ILE A 196 11.36 -44.15 -12.00
N SER A 197 10.52 -45.08 -12.48
CA SER A 197 10.93 -46.47 -12.69
C SER A 197 12.03 -46.60 -13.75
N GLU A 198 12.90 -47.60 -13.60
CA GLU A 198 14.05 -47.80 -14.50
C GLU A 198 13.71 -47.82 -16.01
N PRO A 199 12.58 -48.40 -16.47
CA PRO A 199 12.23 -48.34 -17.90
C PRO A 199 12.00 -46.91 -18.39
N TYR A 200 11.33 -46.08 -17.60
CA TYR A 200 11.13 -44.67 -17.92
C TYR A 200 12.43 -43.89 -17.80
N GLN A 201 13.28 -44.17 -16.81
CA GLN A 201 14.60 -43.55 -16.72
C GLN A 201 15.43 -43.78 -18.00
N LYS A 202 15.51 -45.04 -18.47
CA LYS A 202 16.21 -45.40 -19.71
C LYS A 202 15.64 -44.68 -20.93
N PHE A 203 14.31 -44.57 -21.00
CA PHE A 203 13.65 -43.82 -22.07
C PHE A 203 13.99 -42.33 -22.02
N LEU A 204 13.81 -41.68 -20.87
CA LEU A 204 14.05 -40.25 -20.69
C LEU A 204 15.52 -39.86 -20.91
N GLU A 205 16.47 -40.76 -20.61
CA GLU A 205 17.90 -40.57 -20.89
C GLU A 205 18.24 -40.46 -22.38
N THR A 206 17.35 -40.89 -23.27
CA THR A 206 17.53 -40.76 -24.72
C THR A 206 17.03 -39.42 -25.27
N LEU A 207 16.31 -38.64 -24.47
CA LEU A 207 15.58 -37.47 -24.93
C LEU A 207 16.33 -36.16 -24.63
N THR A 208 16.01 -35.15 -25.43
CA THR A 208 16.43 -33.76 -25.21
C THR A 208 15.19 -32.87 -25.15
N ALA A 209 15.30 -31.69 -24.55
CA ALA A 209 14.25 -30.71 -24.47
C ALA A 209 14.75 -29.34 -24.93
N THR A 210 13.87 -28.60 -25.60
CA THR A 210 14.11 -27.22 -26.00
C THR A 210 13.65 -26.29 -24.88
N PHE A 211 14.57 -25.45 -24.43
CA PHE A 211 14.36 -24.39 -23.45
C PHE A 211 14.36 -23.04 -24.18
N GLU A 212 13.41 -22.17 -23.85
CA GLU A 212 13.32 -20.83 -24.43
C GLU A 212 12.73 -19.84 -23.43
N GLN A 213 13.10 -18.56 -23.55
CA GLN A 213 12.48 -17.49 -22.77
C GLN A 213 11.95 -16.35 -23.63
N PRO A 214 10.90 -16.59 -24.44
CA PRO A 214 10.29 -15.55 -25.28
C PRO A 214 9.62 -14.45 -24.46
N GLY A 215 9.36 -14.68 -23.16
CA GLY A 215 8.79 -13.69 -22.26
C GLY A 215 9.69 -12.46 -22.09
N PHE A 216 11.01 -12.62 -22.10
CA PHE A 216 11.94 -11.50 -21.92
C PHE A 216 11.96 -10.55 -23.10
N GLN A 217 11.89 -11.08 -24.33
CA GLN A 217 11.77 -10.23 -25.52
C GLN A 217 10.48 -9.39 -25.47
N LYS A 218 9.35 -10.00 -25.08
CA LYS A 218 8.08 -9.27 -24.91
C LYS A 218 8.18 -8.15 -23.86
N VAL A 219 8.89 -8.40 -22.76
CA VAL A 219 9.13 -7.38 -21.73
C VAL A 219 9.98 -6.24 -22.28
N ALA A 220 11.04 -6.58 -23.02
CA ALA A 220 11.92 -5.61 -23.66
C ALA A 220 11.16 -4.72 -24.67
N ASP A 221 10.34 -5.33 -25.53
CA ASP A 221 9.49 -4.65 -26.50
C ASP A 221 8.49 -3.71 -25.81
N ASN A 222 7.83 -4.18 -24.74
CA ASN A 222 6.84 -3.40 -23.99
C ASN A 222 7.44 -2.17 -23.29
N LEU A 223 8.71 -2.26 -22.89
CA LEU A 223 9.40 -1.21 -22.14
C LEU A 223 10.40 -0.42 -23.00
N GLY A 224 10.42 -0.67 -24.31
CA GLY A 224 11.20 0.12 -25.27
C GLY A 224 12.72 -0.05 -25.16
N PHE A 225 13.22 -1.23 -24.78
CA PHE A 225 14.65 -1.53 -24.74
C PHE A 225 15.00 -2.85 -25.45
N ASN A 226 16.27 -3.07 -25.79
CA ASN A 226 16.75 -4.31 -26.40
C ASN A 226 17.29 -5.29 -25.34
N LEU A 227 17.21 -6.60 -25.58
CA LEU A 227 17.90 -7.57 -24.70
C LEU A 227 19.42 -7.34 -24.70
N TYR A 228 20.07 -7.68 -23.60
CA TYR A 228 21.54 -7.68 -23.53
C TYR A 228 22.09 -8.80 -24.43
N ASP A 229 22.63 -8.43 -25.59
CA ASP A 229 23.03 -9.32 -26.68
C ASP A 229 24.53 -9.63 -26.73
N LYS A 230 25.31 -9.06 -25.80
CA LYS A 230 26.75 -9.32 -25.62
C LYS A 230 26.97 -10.63 -24.82
N PRO A 231 28.22 -11.13 -24.67
CA PRO A 231 28.49 -12.33 -23.89
C PRO A 231 27.96 -12.27 -22.45
N ARG A 232 27.24 -13.32 -22.02
CA ARG A 232 26.58 -13.45 -20.70
C ARG A 232 27.15 -14.61 -19.88
N GLY A 233 28.41 -14.46 -19.49
CA GLY A 233 29.13 -15.41 -18.62
C GLY A 233 29.83 -16.57 -19.33
N ALA A 234 29.49 -16.87 -20.59
CA ALA A 234 30.26 -17.79 -21.44
C ALA A 234 30.37 -17.21 -22.86
N PRO A 235 31.45 -17.51 -23.63
CA PRO A 235 31.59 -17.07 -25.01
C PRO A 235 30.44 -17.50 -25.92
N GLU A 236 29.82 -18.65 -25.61
CA GLU A 236 28.69 -19.20 -26.35
C GLU A 236 27.34 -18.55 -25.99
N ASN A 237 27.23 -17.88 -24.84
CA ASN A 237 26.00 -17.23 -24.38
C ASN A 237 25.96 -15.79 -24.90
N VAL A 238 25.73 -15.61 -26.20
CA VAL A 238 25.74 -14.31 -26.90
C VAL A 238 24.56 -14.21 -27.87
N GLY A 239 24.13 -12.98 -28.17
CA GLY A 239 22.99 -12.71 -29.06
C GLY A 239 21.67 -12.56 -28.33
N ALA A 240 20.63 -12.15 -29.06
CA ALA A 240 19.29 -11.91 -28.52
C ALA A 240 18.42 -13.19 -28.45
N GLU A 241 18.86 -14.29 -29.09
CA GLU A 241 18.13 -15.55 -29.04
C GLU A 241 18.36 -16.26 -27.71
N LEU A 242 17.31 -16.33 -26.89
CA LEU A 242 17.30 -17.02 -25.60
C LEU A 242 16.66 -18.40 -25.76
N LYS A 243 17.34 -19.29 -26.48
CA LYS A 243 16.90 -20.66 -26.80
C LYS A 243 18.08 -21.63 -26.75
N ALA A 244 17.88 -22.79 -26.12
CA ALA A 244 18.89 -23.84 -26.01
C ALA A 244 18.26 -25.24 -25.99
N ILE A 245 19.05 -26.26 -26.35
CA ILE A 245 18.65 -27.67 -26.26
C ILE A 245 19.51 -28.38 -25.22
N HIS A 246 18.85 -29.03 -24.25
CA HIS A 246 19.52 -29.77 -23.19
C HIS A 246 18.95 -31.19 -23.03
N PRO A 247 19.72 -32.15 -22.51
CA PRO A 247 19.21 -33.47 -22.16
C PRO A 247 18.06 -33.40 -21.15
N VAL A 248 17.06 -34.29 -21.29
CA VAL A 248 15.98 -34.42 -20.29
C VAL A 248 16.55 -34.91 -18.95
N VAL A 249 17.49 -35.85 -19.00
CA VAL A 249 18.25 -36.33 -17.84
C VAL A 249 19.67 -35.81 -17.91
N ARG A 250 20.11 -35.08 -16.88
CA ARG A 250 21.49 -34.59 -16.73
C ARG A 250 22.21 -35.35 -15.65
N THR A 251 23.52 -35.58 -15.82
CA THR A 251 24.40 -36.05 -14.75
C THR A 251 25.12 -34.86 -14.14
N ASN A 252 24.99 -34.64 -12.84
CA ASN A 252 25.73 -33.61 -12.14
C ASN A 252 27.21 -34.02 -12.06
N PRO A 253 28.16 -33.23 -12.59
CA PRO A 253 29.57 -33.62 -12.65
C PRO A 253 30.28 -33.61 -11.28
N VAL A 254 29.66 -33.04 -10.24
CA VAL A 254 30.22 -33.02 -8.87
C VAL A 254 29.85 -34.30 -8.12
N THR A 255 28.59 -34.72 -8.21
CA THR A 255 28.06 -35.88 -7.46
C THR A 255 28.03 -37.17 -8.28
N GLY A 256 28.02 -37.07 -9.61
CA GLY A 256 27.74 -38.18 -10.52
C GLY A 256 26.27 -38.61 -10.56
N TRP A 257 25.37 -37.90 -9.87
CA TRP A 257 23.96 -38.26 -9.76
C TRP A 257 23.15 -37.74 -10.95
N LYS A 258 22.06 -38.43 -11.28
CA LYS A 258 21.19 -38.09 -12.40
C LYS A 258 19.98 -37.29 -11.93
N SER A 259 19.64 -36.25 -12.67
CA SER A 259 18.51 -35.35 -12.40
C SER A 259 17.65 -35.21 -13.63
N ILE A 260 16.32 -35.17 -13.44
CA ILE A 260 15.43 -34.57 -14.45
C ILE A 260 15.75 -33.08 -14.51
N PHE A 261 15.80 -32.50 -15.71
CA PHE A 261 16.12 -31.09 -15.94
C PHE A 261 14.94 -30.23 -16.46
N PRO A 262 14.06 -30.70 -17.36
CA PRO A 262 12.99 -29.88 -17.92
C PRO A 262 11.79 -29.74 -16.96
N VAL A 263 11.94 -28.92 -15.92
CA VAL A 263 10.87 -28.61 -14.96
C VAL A 263 10.60 -27.10 -14.97
N GLY A 264 9.33 -26.74 -15.17
CA GLY A 264 8.85 -25.38 -14.93
C GLY A 264 9.00 -24.40 -16.11
N GLY A 265 9.19 -23.11 -15.80
CA GLY A 265 8.85 -21.99 -16.69
C GLY A 265 9.73 -21.74 -17.92
N HIS A 266 10.85 -22.44 -18.10
CA HIS A 266 11.79 -22.24 -19.22
C HIS A 266 11.77 -23.35 -20.27
N VAL A 267 11.14 -24.49 -20.01
CA VAL A 267 11.05 -25.57 -21.00
C VAL A 267 9.83 -25.38 -21.90
N LYS A 268 10.02 -25.57 -23.20
CA LYS A 268 8.95 -25.47 -24.20
C LYS A 268 8.38 -26.83 -24.58
N HIS A 269 9.23 -27.76 -24.98
CA HIS A 269 8.84 -29.10 -25.40
C HIS A 269 10.01 -30.08 -25.32
N ILE A 270 9.69 -31.37 -25.29
CA ILE A 270 10.65 -32.48 -25.40
C ILE A 270 10.78 -32.86 -26.87
N ASN A 271 12.01 -32.85 -27.37
CA ASN A 271 12.33 -33.10 -28.77
C ASN A 271 12.15 -34.58 -29.11
N GLY A 272 11.63 -34.85 -30.30
CA GLY A 272 11.42 -36.22 -30.81
C GLY A 272 10.15 -36.91 -30.31
N LEU A 273 9.34 -36.24 -29.50
CA LEU A 273 8.02 -36.68 -29.08
C LEU A 273 6.92 -35.85 -29.76
N THR A 274 5.70 -36.38 -29.80
CA THR A 274 4.52 -35.61 -30.18
C THR A 274 4.22 -34.51 -29.15
N GLU A 275 3.46 -33.49 -29.55
CA GLU A 275 3.07 -32.39 -28.66
C GLU A 275 2.32 -32.90 -27.41
N GLU A 276 1.45 -33.89 -27.57
CA GLU A 276 0.70 -34.51 -26.49
C GLU A 276 1.62 -35.26 -25.51
N GLU A 277 2.52 -36.11 -26.02
CA GLU A 277 3.50 -36.84 -25.19
C GLU A 277 4.43 -35.88 -24.44
N SER A 278 4.96 -34.87 -25.14
CA SER A 278 5.81 -33.84 -24.53
C SER A 278 5.06 -33.11 -23.41
N SER A 279 3.84 -32.65 -23.68
CA SER A 279 3.03 -31.92 -22.69
C SER A 279 2.70 -32.77 -21.47
N HIS A 280 2.37 -34.05 -21.66
CA HIS A 280 2.10 -34.98 -20.57
C HIS A 280 3.33 -35.23 -19.70
N LEU A 281 4.51 -35.44 -20.30
CA LEU A 281 5.75 -35.65 -19.54
C LEU A 281 6.16 -34.40 -18.75
N LEU A 282 6.11 -33.21 -19.37
CA LEU A 282 6.43 -31.96 -18.69
C LEU A 282 5.46 -31.67 -17.53
N SER A 283 4.16 -31.91 -17.73
CA SER A 283 3.16 -31.81 -16.67
C SER A 283 3.42 -32.83 -15.56
N TRP A 284 3.83 -34.06 -15.91
CA TRP A 284 4.14 -35.09 -14.93
C TRP A 284 5.36 -34.74 -14.07
N PHE A 285 6.42 -34.21 -14.65
CA PHE A 285 7.59 -33.77 -13.88
C PHE A 285 7.24 -32.64 -12.90
N LEU A 286 6.39 -31.70 -13.33
CA LEU A 286 5.92 -30.63 -12.45
C LEU A 286 4.96 -31.14 -11.36
N ASP A 287 4.10 -32.10 -11.68
CA ASP A 287 3.26 -32.80 -10.72
C ASP A 287 4.07 -33.54 -9.66
N LEU A 288 5.20 -34.15 -10.04
CA LEU A 288 6.11 -34.77 -9.09
C LEU A 288 6.67 -33.74 -8.11
N VAL A 289 6.95 -32.50 -8.55
CA VAL A 289 7.28 -31.43 -7.61
C VAL A 289 6.08 -31.12 -6.71
N TYR A 290 4.92 -30.78 -7.26
CA TYR A 290 3.76 -30.33 -6.47
C TYR A 290 3.22 -31.36 -5.47
N LYS A 291 3.22 -32.64 -5.84
CA LYS A 291 2.59 -33.71 -5.06
C LYS A 291 3.54 -34.31 -4.01
N ASN A 292 4.84 -34.02 -4.10
CA ASN A 292 5.86 -34.55 -3.19
C ASN A 292 6.50 -33.38 -2.43
N HIS A 293 5.95 -33.02 -1.28
CA HIS A 293 6.50 -31.94 -0.45
C HIS A 293 7.81 -32.34 0.24
N ASP A 294 8.08 -33.64 0.33
CA ASP A 294 9.26 -34.21 0.97
C ASP A 294 10.55 -34.04 0.15
N LEU A 295 10.45 -33.88 -1.19
CA LEU A 295 11.60 -33.51 -2.04
C LEU A 295 11.89 -32.01 -2.08
N GLN A 296 11.16 -31.22 -1.28
CA GLN A 296 11.26 -29.77 -1.24
C GLN A 296 11.84 -29.27 0.08
N VAL A 297 12.45 -28.08 0.05
CA VAL A 297 12.79 -27.30 1.24
C VAL A 297 12.26 -25.89 1.09
N ARG A 298 11.64 -25.36 2.15
CA ARG A 298 11.22 -23.97 2.27
C ARG A 298 12.16 -23.22 3.19
N PHE A 299 12.73 -22.12 2.73
CA PHE A 299 13.56 -21.26 3.55
C PHE A 299 12.80 -19.99 3.90
N LYS A 300 12.57 -19.80 5.21
CA LYS A 300 12.09 -18.53 5.75
C LYS A 300 13.28 -17.61 6.01
N TRP A 301 13.29 -16.49 5.31
CA TRP A 301 14.28 -15.43 5.51
C TRP A 301 14.01 -14.76 6.86
N LYS A 302 15.06 -14.62 7.69
CA LYS A 302 14.92 -14.13 9.07
C LYS A 302 15.72 -12.87 9.33
N ASN A 303 16.86 -12.70 8.66
CA ASN A 303 17.74 -11.56 8.86
C ASN A 303 18.07 -10.90 7.52
N ALA A 304 18.38 -9.61 7.57
CA ALA A 304 19.09 -8.95 6.49
C ALA A 304 20.39 -9.73 6.22
N ASN A 305 20.75 -9.83 4.95
CA ASN A 305 21.92 -10.56 4.46
C ASN A 305 21.91 -12.08 4.76
N ASP A 306 20.75 -12.69 5.03
CA ASP A 306 20.60 -14.14 4.84
C ASP A 306 20.88 -14.47 3.36
N ILE A 307 21.58 -15.59 3.11
CA ILE A 307 21.98 -16.02 1.77
C ILE A 307 21.68 -17.51 1.55
N ALA A 308 21.15 -17.83 0.37
CA ALA A 308 21.01 -19.19 -0.13
C ALA A 308 21.92 -19.38 -1.34
N ILE A 309 22.56 -20.55 -1.45
CA ILE A 309 23.39 -20.93 -2.60
C ILE A 309 22.93 -22.31 -3.07
N TRP A 310 22.58 -22.47 -4.34
CA TRP A 310 22.07 -23.73 -4.89
C TRP A 310 22.71 -24.11 -6.23
N ASP A 311 22.56 -25.37 -6.60
CA ASP A 311 23.07 -25.96 -7.85
C ASP A 311 21.97 -26.08 -8.92
N ASN A 312 22.00 -25.21 -9.93
CA ASN A 312 21.05 -25.19 -11.04
C ASN A 312 21.10 -26.44 -11.93
N ARG A 313 22.13 -27.28 -11.82
CA ARG A 313 22.23 -28.51 -12.62
C ARG A 313 21.20 -29.55 -12.19
N SER A 314 20.68 -29.44 -10.95
CA SER A 314 19.82 -30.45 -10.34
C SER A 314 18.75 -29.89 -9.39
N VAL A 315 18.58 -28.57 -9.29
CA VAL A 315 17.64 -27.93 -8.36
C VAL A 315 16.73 -26.95 -9.08
N PHE A 316 15.46 -26.98 -8.69
CA PHE A 316 14.45 -26.01 -9.10
C PHE A 316 14.05 -25.17 -7.91
N HIS A 317 13.67 -23.92 -8.15
CA HIS A 317 13.25 -23.04 -7.08
C HIS A 317 12.08 -22.14 -7.50
N THR A 318 11.41 -21.57 -6.51
CA THR A 318 10.33 -20.63 -6.70
C THR A 318 10.22 -19.68 -5.51
N ALA A 319 9.98 -18.39 -5.78
CA ALA A 319 9.68 -17.41 -4.76
C ALA A 319 8.20 -17.46 -4.38
N THR A 320 7.89 -17.31 -3.09
CA THR A 320 6.52 -17.19 -2.60
C THR A 320 6.13 -15.71 -2.62
N PHE A 321 5.26 -15.33 -3.56
CA PHE A 321 4.82 -13.93 -3.72
C PHE A 321 3.70 -13.53 -2.75
N ASP A 322 3.71 -14.05 -1.52
CA ASP A 322 2.71 -13.84 -0.46
C ASP A 322 2.89 -12.54 0.35
N TYR A 323 3.87 -11.73 -0.05
CA TYR A 323 4.16 -10.40 0.46
C TYR A 323 3.68 -9.28 -0.48
N LEU A 324 3.12 -9.63 -1.65
CA LEU A 324 2.52 -8.66 -2.56
C LEU A 324 1.08 -8.39 -2.13
N ASP A 325 0.88 -7.22 -1.52
CA ASP A 325 -0.40 -6.71 -1.02
C ASP A 325 -1.57 -7.05 -1.96
N GLY A 326 -2.46 -7.92 -1.51
CA GLY A 326 -3.78 -8.14 -2.11
C GLY A 326 -4.04 -9.46 -2.84
N SER A 327 -3.18 -10.48 -2.77
CA SER A 327 -3.40 -11.74 -3.50
C SER A 327 -3.64 -13.01 -2.67
N TYR A 328 -3.41 -12.98 -1.36
CA TYR A 328 -3.72 -14.11 -0.47
C TYR A 328 -4.77 -13.67 0.54
N GLY A 329 -5.87 -14.42 0.59
CA GLY A 329 -7.11 -14.10 1.32
C GLY A 329 -7.00 -14.11 2.84
N VAL A 330 -5.98 -13.48 3.41
CA VAL A 330 -6.04 -12.97 4.78
C VAL A 330 -7.09 -11.85 4.76
N PRO A 331 -8.09 -11.85 5.66
CA PRO A 331 -9.00 -10.72 5.80
C PRO A 331 -8.19 -9.43 5.90
N SER A 332 -8.54 -8.43 5.11
CA SER A 332 -7.80 -7.17 4.98
C SER A 332 -7.77 -6.31 6.25
N SER A 333 -8.15 -6.85 7.41
CA SER A 333 -8.13 -6.18 8.71
C SER A 333 -6.71 -6.01 9.27
N ASP A 334 -5.73 -6.79 8.81
CA ASP A 334 -4.39 -6.85 9.44
C ASP A 334 -3.30 -5.99 8.77
N MET A 335 -3.59 -5.32 7.65
CA MET A 335 -2.59 -4.49 6.94
C MET A 335 -2.19 -3.21 7.70
N ALA A 336 -2.96 -2.81 8.72
CA ALA A 336 -2.80 -1.54 9.41
C ALA A 336 -1.87 -1.60 10.63
N GLY A 337 -1.67 -2.80 11.20
CA GLY A 337 -1.10 -2.98 12.53
C GLY A 337 -1.99 -2.42 13.66
N SER A 338 -1.50 -2.54 14.89
CA SER A 338 -2.14 -1.94 16.08
C SER A 338 -1.78 -0.45 16.22
N VAL A 339 -2.63 0.31 16.91
CA VAL A 339 -2.31 1.67 17.36
C VAL A 339 -1.04 1.61 18.23
N PRO A 340 -0.01 2.44 17.95
CA PRO A 340 1.25 2.39 18.68
C PRO A 340 1.13 2.95 20.10
N ILE A 341 1.93 2.40 21.02
CA ILE A 341 2.12 2.95 22.37
C ILE A 341 3.43 3.75 22.39
N ALA A 342 3.32 5.06 22.49
CA ALA A 342 4.47 5.94 22.67
C ALA A 342 4.97 5.91 24.12
N ARG A 343 6.29 5.87 24.31
CA ARG A 343 6.94 5.93 25.64
C ARG A 343 7.65 7.25 25.87
N SER A 344 7.84 8.05 24.81
CA SER A 344 8.46 9.36 24.86
C SER A 344 7.75 10.34 23.91
N LEU A 345 7.87 11.65 24.19
CA LEU A 345 7.34 12.68 23.28
C LEU A 345 8.08 12.70 21.94
N SER A 346 9.34 12.26 21.89
CA SER A 346 10.12 12.12 20.65
C SER A 346 9.62 11.01 19.73
N ASP A 347 8.82 10.06 20.26
CA ASP A 347 8.14 9.05 19.43
C ASP A 347 7.00 9.67 18.62
N ILE A 348 6.52 10.85 19.05
CA ILE A 348 5.30 11.50 18.57
C ILE A 348 5.62 12.77 17.76
N TYR A 349 6.49 13.63 18.32
CA TYR A 349 6.74 14.98 17.84
C TYR A 349 8.14 15.14 17.24
N THR A 350 8.28 16.10 16.32
CA THR A 350 9.57 16.48 15.75
C THR A 350 10.44 17.22 16.77
N PRO A 351 11.78 17.19 16.63
CA PRO A 351 12.69 17.82 17.60
C PRO A 351 12.40 19.30 17.88
N ASP A 352 11.96 20.05 16.88
CA ASP A 352 11.58 21.46 16.97
C ASP A 352 10.28 21.69 17.76
N ALA A 353 9.36 20.72 17.74
CA ALA A 353 8.10 20.79 18.48
C ALA A 353 8.24 20.35 19.95
N LEU A 354 9.28 19.58 20.31
CA LEU A 354 9.44 19.01 21.65
C LEU A 354 9.39 20.03 22.80
N PRO A 355 10.05 21.21 22.74
CA PRO A 355 10.03 22.17 23.85
C PRO A 355 8.61 22.65 24.18
N THR A 356 7.84 22.99 23.14
CA THR A 356 6.45 23.48 23.28
C THR A 356 5.52 22.35 23.73
N GLN A 357 5.64 21.16 23.12
CA GLN A 357 4.78 20.03 23.46
C GLN A 357 5.06 19.48 24.86
N ALA A 358 6.33 19.45 25.31
CA ALA A 358 6.66 19.04 26.69
C ALA A 358 5.98 19.94 27.73
N LYS A 359 6.00 21.26 27.51
CA LYS A 359 5.31 22.21 28.38
C LYS A 359 3.80 21.96 28.39
N ARG A 360 3.20 21.73 27.22
CA ARG A 360 1.76 21.43 27.08
C ARG A 360 1.36 20.15 27.81
N TRP A 361 2.10 19.06 27.63
CA TRP A 361 1.84 17.78 28.28
C TRP A 361 1.95 17.87 29.81
N ASN A 362 2.98 18.56 30.32
CA ASN A 362 3.13 18.80 31.76
C ASN A 362 1.98 19.64 32.32
N ASN A 363 1.55 20.68 31.59
CA ASN A 363 0.40 21.48 31.99
C ASN A 363 -0.90 20.67 32.01
N LEU A 364 -1.13 19.80 31.01
CA LEU A 364 -2.30 18.91 30.97
C LEU A 364 -2.34 17.98 32.18
N LEU A 365 -1.22 17.33 32.51
CA LEU A 365 -1.13 16.42 33.66
C LEU A 365 -1.29 17.15 35.00
N ALA A 366 -0.64 18.30 35.17
CA ALA A 366 -0.78 19.13 36.37
C ALA A 366 -2.23 19.62 36.55
N LYS A 367 -2.88 20.04 35.46
CA LYS A 367 -4.28 20.48 35.48
C LYS A 367 -5.23 19.33 35.75
N PHE A 368 -4.94 18.13 35.25
CA PHE A 368 -5.73 16.93 35.56
C PHE A 368 -5.70 16.65 37.06
N GLU A 369 -4.51 16.70 37.68
CA GLU A 369 -4.35 16.49 39.12
C GLU A 369 -5.02 17.60 39.93
N GLU A 370 -4.95 18.86 39.49
CA GLU A 370 -5.68 19.98 40.11
C GLU A 370 -7.21 19.78 40.09
N VAL A 371 -7.75 19.33 38.96
CA VAL A 371 -9.20 19.18 38.76
C VAL A 371 -9.75 17.94 39.48
N TYR A 372 -9.00 16.83 39.46
CA TYR A 372 -9.51 15.53 39.93
C TYR A 372 -8.87 15.00 41.21
N GLY A 373 -7.83 15.65 41.72
CA GLY A 373 -7.17 15.34 43.00
C GLY A 373 -6.22 14.13 42.96
N HIS A 374 -5.90 13.61 41.78
CA HIS A 374 -4.96 12.49 41.58
C HIS A 374 -4.40 12.52 40.14
N PRO A 375 -3.26 11.86 39.87
CA PRO A 375 -2.70 11.81 38.52
C PRO A 375 -3.58 11.02 37.53
N ALA A 376 -3.44 11.33 36.24
CA ALA A 376 -4.00 10.52 35.16
C ALA A 376 -3.28 9.17 35.03
N GLU A 377 -4.00 8.14 34.59
CA GLU A 377 -3.45 6.79 34.35
C GLU A 377 -2.77 6.68 32.99
N PHE A 378 -3.34 7.32 31.97
CA PHE A 378 -2.78 7.34 30.61
C PHE A 378 -3.27 8.54 29.82
N ILE A 379 -2.67 8.76 28.63
CA ILE A 379 -3.10 9.76 27.66
C ILE A 379 -3.44 9.06 26.34
N SER A 380 -4.63 9.33 25.82
CA SER A 380 -5.02 8.99 24.44
C SER A 380 -4.78 10.21 23.54
N ARG A 381 -4.21 9.99 22.36
CA ARG A 381 -3.85 11.04 21.41
C ARG A 381 -4.38 10.70 20.02
N SER A 382 -4.91 11.71 19.32
CA SER A 382 -5.17 11.62 17.88
C SER A 382 -4.86 12.97 17.19
N PRO A 383 -4.07 12.98 16.10
CA PRO A 383 -3.75 14.20 15.38
C PRO A 383 -4.91 14.71 14.51
N GLY A 384 -4.94 16.02 14.26
CA GLY A 384 -5.70 16.59 13.15
C GLY A 384 -5.08 16.21 11.82
N ARG A 385 -5.64 16.70 10.72
CA ARG A 385 -5.15 16.41 9.37
C ARG A 385 -5.35 17.57 8.41
N VAL A 386 -4.50 17.61 7.39
CA VAL A 386 -4.70 18.43 6.20
C VAL A 386 -4.91 17.51 5.00
N ASN A 387 -5.87 17.83 4.13
CA ASN A 387 -6.03 17.13 2.87
C ASN A 387 -5.19 17.82 1.80
N ILE A 388 -4.25 17.11 1.17
CA ILE A 388 -3.36 17.68 0.14
C ILE A 388 -4.14 17.81 -1.17
N ILE A 389 -4.83 16.75 -1.58
CA ILE A 389 -5.63 16.69 -2.81
C ILE A 389 -6.72 15.62 -2.70
N GLY A 390 -7.86 15.82 -3.36
CA GLY A 390 -9.02 14.93 -3.24
C GLY A 390 -10.11 15.50 -2.34
N GLU A 391 -10.53 16.74 -2.52
CA GLU A 391 -11.57 17.32 -1.66
C GLU A 391 -12.98 16.90 -2.10
N HIS A 392 -13.89 16.67 -1.16
CA HIS A 392 -15.30 16.34 -1.45
C HIS A 392 -15.56 15.10 -2.34
N ILE A 393 -14.61 14.17 -2.39
CA ILE A 393 -14.75 12.91 -3.14
C ILE A 393 -14.77 11.66 -2.25
N ASP A 394 -14.45 11.80 -0.97
CA ASP A 394 -14.35 10.70 0.01
C ASP A 394 -15.71 10.04 0.28
N TYR A 395 -16.77 10.82 0.48
CA TYR A 395 -18.15 10.29 0.57
C TYR A 395 -18.72 9.81 -0.76
N SER A 396 -18.05 10.11 -1.87
CA SER A 396 -18.31 9.48 -3.18
C SER A 396 -17.45 8.24 -3.42
N LEU A 397 -16.72 7.79 -2.39
CA LEU A 397 -15.86 6.60 -2.33
C LEU A 397 -14.63 6.60 -3.25
N TYR A 398 -14.21 7.77 -3.73
CA TYR A 398 -12.94 7.92 -4.44
C TYR A 398 -11.78 8.15 -3.47
N SER A 399 -10.59 7.69 -3.88
CA SER A 399 -9.38 7.81 -3.08
C SER A 399 -8.92 9.27 -2.90
N VAL A 400 -8.28 9.56 -1.77
CA VAL A 400 -7.82 10.88 -1.35
C VAL A 400 -6.38 10.82 -0.81
N LEU A 401 -5.72 11.98 -0.69
CA LEU A 401 -4.34 12.07 -0.20
C LEU A 401 -4.19 13.09 0.95
N PRO A 402 -4.65 12.76 2.17
CA PRO A 402 -4.40 13.57 3.36
C PRO A 402 -3.04 13.31 4.00
N MET A 403 -2.68 14.13 4.99
CA MET A 403 -1.61 13.86 5.95
C MET A 403 -2.00 14.36 7.34
N ALA A 404 -1.57 13.66 8.39
CA ALA A 404 -1.70 14.16 9.76
C ALA A 404 -0.79 15.38 9.99
N ILE A 405 -1.24 16.28 10.85
CA ILE A 405 -0.47 17.46 11.28
C ILE A 405 -0.02 17.33 12.73
N THR A 406 0.89 18.20 13.17
CA THR A 406 1.40 18.21 14.55
C THR A 406 0.32 18.56 15.58
N ALA A 407 -0.65 19.41 15.20
CA ALA A 407 -1.79 19.76 16.04
C ALA A 407 -2.69 18.53 16.30
N ASP A 408 -3.12 18.33 17.53
CA ASP A 408 -3.77 17.10 17.97
C ASP A 408 -4.76 17.31 19.13
N ALA A 409 -5.54 16.26 19.41
CA ALA A 409 -6.39 16.13 20.59
C ALA A 409 -5.72 15.16 21.58
N LEU A 410 -5.57 15.61 22.83
CA LEU A 410 -5.04 14.84 23.95
C LEU A 410 -6.13 14.64 25.00
N LEU A 411 -6.33 13.41 25.44
CA LEU A 411 -7.23 13.05 26.53
C LEU A 411 -6.43 12.38 27.64
N ALA A 412 -6.24 13.09 28.75
CA ALA A 412 -5.73 12.51 29.98
C ALA A 412 -6.89 11.80 30.69
N VAL A 413 -6.70 10.54 31.07
CA VAL A 413 -7.78 9.66 31.53
C VAL A 413 -7.40 8.96 32.83
N SER A 414 -8.38 8.76 33.71
CA SER A 414 -8.31 7.81 34.81
C SER A 414 -9.64 7.08 34.98
N THR A 415 -9.57 5.83 35.43
CA THR A 415 -10.71 4.98 35.75
C THR A 415 -11.10 5.04 37.24
N ALA A 416 -10.42 5.88 38.03
CA ALA A 416 -10.68 6.11 39.44
C ALA A 416 -11.95 6.96 39.67
N LEU A 417 -13.10 6.39 39.31
CA LEU A 417 -14.42 6.98 39.52
C LEU A 417 -15.41 5.88 39.90
N THR A 418 -16.20 6.11 40.95
CA THR A 418 -17.25 5.18 41.37
C THR A 418 -18.60 5.71 40.88
N PRO A 419 -19.42 4.89 40.20
CA PRO A 419 -20.75 5.30 39.81
C PRO A 419 -21.64 5.52 41.03
N THR A 420 -22.45 6.58 40.99
CA THR A 420 -23.38 6.95 42.06
C THR A 420 -24.76 6.32 41.90
N THR A 421 -25.09 5.87 40.69
CA THR A 421 -26.41 5.36 40.30
C THR A 421 -26.31 3.88 39.90
N PRO A 422 -27.13 2.97 40.46
CA PRO A 422 -27.15 1.57 40.02
C PRO A 422 -27.55 1.43 38.55
N GLY A 423 -26.88 0.56 37.80
CA GLY A 423 -27.17 0.34 36.38
C GLY A 423 -26.52 1.34 35.42
N THR A 424 -25.69 2.26 35.92
CA THR A 424 -24.96 3.23 35.10
C THR A 424 -23.45 3.17 35.32
N PHE A 425 -22.70 3.77 34.39
CA PHE A 425 -21.32 4.20 34.61
C PHE A 425 -21.25 5.71 34.51
N LYS A 426 -20.25 6.30 35.16
CA LYS A 426 -20.10 7.73 35.28
C LYS A 426 -18.97 8.25 34.41
N VAL A 427 -19.19 9.35 33.72
CA VAL A 427 -18.16 10.08 32.97
C VAL A 427 -18.10 11.52 33.45
N GLN A 428 -16.94 11.94 33.91
CA GLN A 428 -16.61 13.35 34.13
C GLN A 428 -15.65 13.80 33.03
N ILE A 429 -16.01 14.84 32.29
CA ILE A 429 -15.19 15.38 31.21
C ILE A 429 -15.03 16.89 31.38
N ALA A 430 -13.78 17.34 31.37
CA ALA A 430 -13.40 18.73 31.46
C ALA A 430 -12.49 19.10 30.27
N ASN A 431 -12.32 20.40 30.04
CA ASN A 431 -11.43 20.93 29.03
C ASN A 431 -10.44 21.91 29.68
N VAL A 432 -9.20 21.95 29.20
CA VAL A 432 -8.22 22.97 29.66
C VAL A 432 -8.70 24.40 29.37
N GLN A 433 -9.56 24.59 28.37
CA GLN A 433 -10.24 25.86 28.06
C GLN A 433 -11.70 25.85 28.56
N ASP A 434 -11.92 25.67 29.87
CA ASP A 434 -13.26 25.55 30.48
C ASP A 434 -14.22 26.70 30.15
N SER A 435 -13.71 27.93 30.01
CA SER A 435 -14.52 29.09 29.61
C SER A 435 -15.15 28.96 28.22
N LYS A 436 -14.48 28.23 27.31
CA LYS A 436 -14.95 27.97 25.94
C LYS A 436 -15.67 26.64 25.83
N PHE A 437 -15.22 25.64 26.58
CA PHE A 437 -15.75 24.27 26.57
C PHE A 437 -16.07 23.84 28.01
N PRO A 438 -17.26 24.23 28.53
CA PRO A 438 -17.60 23.99 29.92
C PRO A 438 -17.59 22.50 30.28
N SER A 439 -17.12 22.21 31.49
CA SER A 439 -17.09 20.86 32.06
C SER A 439 -18.48 20.22 32.17
N ARG A 440 -18.52 18.88 32.05
CA ARG A 440 -19.75 18.07 32.09
C ARG A 440 -19.56 16.78 32.87
N GLU A 441 -20.66 16.31 33.42
CA GLU A 441 -20.77 15.02 34.09
C GLU A 441 -21.99 14.28 33.55
N PHE A 442 -21.84 12.97 33.32
CA PHE A 442 -22.89 12.11 32.79
C PHE A 442 -22.97 10.82 33.60
N ASP A 443 -24.19 10.46 34.02
CA ASP A 443 -24.54 9.09 34.40
C ASP A 443 -25.15 8.41 33.18
N ILE A 444 -24.44 7.44 32.62
CA ILE A 444 -24.80 6.81 31.34
C ILE A 444 -25.28 5.38 31.60
N PRO A 445 -26.49 4.99 31.15
CA PRO A 445 -26.97 3.61 31.24
C PRO A 445 -26.00 2.60 30.61
N TYR A 446 -25.97 1.38 31.14
CA TYR A 446 -25.11 0.33 30.57
C TYR A 446 -25.54 -0.11 29.19
N GLU A 447 -26.75 0.20 28.75
CA GLU A 447 -27.37 -0.31 27.52
C GLU A 447 -27.20 0.68 26.36
N THR A 448 -27.43 1.97 26.60
CA THR A 448 -27.50 2.99 25.55
C THR A 448 -26.66 4.22 25.86
N VAL A 449 -26.17 4.86 24.79
CA VAL A 449 -25.52 6.17 24.84
C VAL A 449 -26.34 7.11 23.97
N ASP A 450 -27.09 8.00 24.62
CA ASP A 450 -27.96 8.95 23.92
C ASP A 450 -27.17 10.19 23.48
N ILE A 451 -27.36 10.57 22.22
CA ILE A 451 -26.76 11.76 21.61
C ILE A 451 -27.90 12.59 21.04
N ASP A 452 -28.12 13.77 21.61
CA ASP A 452 -29.04 14.74 21.04
C ASP A 452 -28.34 15.47 19.88
N ALA A 453 -28.58 14.99 18.66
CA ALA A 453 -28.03 15.57 17.45
C ALA A 453 -28.67 16.92 17.07
N THR A 454 -29.60 17.47 17.85
CA THR A 454 -30.17 18.80 17.63
C THR A 454 -29.43 19.90 18.42
N VAL A 455 -28.64 19.51 19.42
CA VAL A 455 -27.90 20.44 20.28
C VAL A 455 -26.42 20.43 19.88
N HIS A 456 -25.89 21.62 19.56
CA HIS A 456 -24.47 21.79 19.29
C HIS A 456 -23.67 21.84 20.60
N GLU A 457 -23.22 20.67 21.08
CA GLU A 457 -22.42 20.53 22.30
C GLU A 457 -21.12 19.76 22.02
N TRP A 458 -19.98 20.29 22.50
CA TRP A 458 -18.66 19.70 22.23
C TRP A 458 -18.53 18.26 22.75
N THR A 459 -19.20 17.92 23.85
CA THR A 459 -19.19 16.56 24.40
C THR A 459 -19.96 15.55 23.56
N ASN A 460 -20.77 15.97 22.57
CA ASN A 460 -21.40 15.04 21.63
C ASN A 460 -20.38 14.28 20.79
N TYR A 461 -19.23 14.90 20.46
CA TYR A 461 -18.12 14.20 19.80
C TYR A 461 -17.50 13.13 20.69
N PHE A 462 -17.35 13.39 22.00
CA PHE A 462 -16.94 12.37 22.96
C PHE A 462 -17.96 11.23 23.05
N LYS A 463 -19.25 11.56 23.22
CA LYS A 463 -20.33 10.56 23.30
C LYS A 463 -20.43 9.72 22.03
N SER A 464 -20.13 10.30 20.88
CA SER A 464 -20.01 9.59 19.61
C SER A 464 -18.92 8.51 19.69
N GLY A 465 -17.68 8.88 20.05
CA GLY A 465 -16.60 7.91 20.24
C GLY A 465 -16.92 6.85 21.31
N LEU A 466 -17.58 7.25 22.40
CA LEU A 466 -18.08 6.35 23.45
C LEU A 466 -19.06 5.32 22.90
N ARG A 467 -20.08 5.77 22.17
CA ARG A 467 -21.10 4.88 21.59
C ARG A 467 -20.47 3.83 20.70
N GLY A 468 -19.57 4.23 19.78
CA GLY A 468 -18.87 3.31 18.90
C GLY A 468 -18.00 2.31 19.67
N ALA A 469 -17.19 2.79 20.61
CA ALA A 469 -16.30 1.96 21.42
C ALA A 469 -17.08 0.92 22.24
N LEU A 470 -18.18 1.32 22.88
CA LEU A 470 -19.01 0.39 23.65
C LEU A 470 -19.71 -0.65 22.77
N GLU A 471 -20.20 -0.25 21.60
CA GLU A 471 -20.78 -1.21 20.65
C GLU A 471 -19.75 -2.26 20.23
N HIS A 472 -18.53 -1.84 19.92
CA HIS A 472 -17.44 -2.76 19.59
C HIS A 472 -17.07 -3.67 20.77
N LEU A 473 -16.90 -3.12 21.96
CA LEU A 473 -16.57 -3.89 23.16
C LEU A 473 -17.65 -4.92 23.49
N ARG A 474 -18.93 -4.59 23.35
CA ARG A 474 -20.05 -5.53 23.55
C ARG A 474 -20.09 -6.63 22.50
N ARG A 475 -19.78 -6.31 21.23
CA ARG A 475 -19.64 -7.34 20.19
C ARG A 475 -18.51 -8.32 20.53
N LYS A 476 -17.42 -7.83 21.13
CA LYS A 476 -16.23 -8.64 21.49
C LYS A 476 -16.39 -9.42 22.80
N ARG A 477 -17.02 -8.83 23.82
CA ARG A 477 -17.06 -9.34 25.20
C ARG A 477 -18.46 -9.80 25.67
N GLY A 478 -19.47 -9.65 24.82
CA GLY A 478 -20.86 -9.99 25.12
C GLY A 478 -21.71 -8.77 25.50
N ALA A 479 -23.04 -8.91 25.35
CA ALA A 479 -24.00 -7.84 25.61
C ALA A 479 -24.03 -7.37 27.07
N ASP A 480 -23.68 -8.24 28.02
CA ASP A 480 -23.66 -7.95 29.46
C ASP A 480 -22.40 -7.20 29.92
N PHE A 481 -21.53 -6.80 28.99
CA PHE A 481 -20.32 -6.04 29.29
C PHE A 481 -20.64 -4.71 29.97
N LYS A 482 -20.05 -4.49 31.16
CA LYS A 482 -20.22 -3.27 31.95
C LYS A 482 -19.02 -2.33 31.76
N PRO A 483 -19.22 -1.11 31.24
CA PRO A 483 -18.14 -0.15 31.05
C PRO A 483 -17.60 0.42 32.38
N SER A 484 -16.31 0.72 32.39
CA SER A 484 -15.64 1.48 33.45
C SER A 484 -16.11 2.94 33.49
N SER A 485 -16.22 3.50 34.68
CA SER A 485 -16.39 4.95 34.87
C SER A 485 -15.06 5.66 34.62
N MET A 486 -15.10 6.90 34.15
CA MET A 486 -13.91 7.63 33.69
C MET A 486 -13.92 9.11 34.07
N LYS A 487 -12.75 9.64 34.39
CA LYS A 487 -12.45 11.07 34.48
C LYS A 487 -11.53 11.45 33.33
N ILE A 488 -11.86 12.54 32.63
CA ILE A 488 -11.20 12.92 31.39
C ILE A 488 -10.89 14.42 31.41
N LEU A 489 -9.66 14.80 31.08
CA LEU A 489 -9.32 16.19 30.75
C LEU A 489 -8.83 16.27 29.31
N MET A 490 -9.49 17.12 28.52
CA MET A 490 -9.18 17.34 27.10
C MET A 490 -8.33 18.59 26.90
N ASP A 491 -7.28 18.45 26.09
CA ASP A 491 -6.50 19.55 25.52
C ASP A 491 -6.38 19.34 24.01
N GLY A 492 -6.88 20.29 23.21
CA GLY A 492 -6.83 20.26 21.76
C GLY A 492 -6.17 21.50 21.16
N THR A 493 -5.22 21.29 20.24
CA THR A 493 -4.57 22.36 19.47
C THR A 493 -5.03 22.43 18.01
N VAL A 494 -5.79 21.44 17.55
CA VAL A 494 -6.39 21.48 16.20
C VAL A 494 -7.40 22.63 16.13
N PRO A 495 -7.27 23.60 15.21
CA PRO A 495 -8.22 24.69 15.10
C PRO A 495 -9.66 24.22 14.91
N ALA A 496 -10.53 24.59 15.86
CA ALA A 496 -11.96 24.29 15.79
C ALA A 496 -12.59 25.05 14.61
N GLY A 497 -13.34 24.36 13.76
CA GLY A 497 -13.91 24.96 12.54
C GLY A 497 -12.90 25.32 11.45
N GLY A 498 -11.60 25.04 11.65
CA GLY A 498 -10.53 25.30 10.68
C GLY A 498 -10.49 24.32 9.51
N GLY A 499 -11.42 23.37 9.41
CA GLY A 499 -11.37 22.34 8.37
C GLY A 499 -10.25 21.31 8.54
N LEU A 500 -9.50 21.32 9.65
CA LEU A 500 -8.36 20.43 9.96
C LEU A 500 -8.73 19.18 10.79
N SER A 501 -10.01 18.82 10.80
CA SER A 501 -10.55 17.61 11.47
C SER A 501 -10.37 17.54 12.98
N SER A 502 -10.59 18.65 13.68
CA SER A 502 -10.65 18.66 15.14
C SER A 502 -11.72 17.71 15.70
N SER A 503 -12.87 17.55 15.01
CA SER A 503 -13.92 16.61 15.38
C SER A 503 -13.45 15.15 15.28
N ALA A 504 -12.92 14.75 14.13
CA ALA A 504 -12.45 13.38 13.91
C ALA A 504 -11.29 13.01 14.84
N ALA A 505 -10.35 13.93 15.05
CA ALA A 505 -9.27 13.74 16.02
C ALA A 505 -9.82 13.48 17.44
N PHE A 506 -10.82 14.27 17.86
CA PHE A 506 -11.42 14.08 19.17
C PHE A 506 -12.25 12.79 19.28
N VAL A 507 -13.01 12.43 18.23
CA VAL A 507 -13.77 11.17 18.18
C VAL A 507 -12.84 9.96 18.24
N SER A 508 -11.76 9.94 17.44
CA SER A 508 -10.76 8.86 17.42
C SER A 508 -10.03 8.75 18.76
N ALA A 509 -9.58 9.88 19.34
CA ALA A 509 -8.95 9.90 20.66
C ALA A 509 -9.91 9.38 21.75
N SER A 510 -11.19 9.75 21.67
CA SER A 510 -12.22 9.31 22.61
C SER A 510 -12.45 7.80 22.51
N ALA A 511 -12.70 7.28 21.31
CA ALA A 511 -12.91 5.85 21.10
C ALA A 511 -11.71 5.02 21.61
N LEU A 512 -10.49 5.45 21.29
CA LEU A 512 -9.26 4.82 21.79
C LEU A 512 -9.16 4.88 23.32
N ALA A 513 -9.44 6.05 23.93
CA ALA A 513 -9.43 6.20 25.38
C ALA A 513 -10.40 5.25 26.08
N ILE A 514 -11.60 5.10 25.53
CA ILE A 514 -12.65 4.25 26.09
C ILE A 514 -12.28 2.77 25.95
N MET A 515 -11.73 2.36 24.81
CA MET A 515 -11.21 0.99 24.65
C MET A 515 -10.13 0.67 25.70
N VAL A 516 -9.15 1.56 25.85
CA VAL A 516 -8.04 1.39 26.81
C VAL A 516 -8.52 1.39 28.27
N ALA A 517 -9.40 2.32 28.64
CA ALA A 517 -10.01 2.39 29.98
C ALA A 517 -10.82 1.14 30.35
N ASN A 518 -11.24 0.37 29.35
CA ASN A 518 -11.96 -0.88 29.50
C ASN A 518 -11.08 -2.13 29.28
N GLY A 519 -9.75 -1.95 29.27
CA GLY A 519 -8.77 -3.05 29.24
C GLY A 519 -8.45 -3.59 27.85
N GLU A 520 -8.72 -2.84 26.77
CA GLU A 520 -8.18 -3.15 25.45
C GLU A 520 -6.81 -2.48 25.28
N HIS A 521 -5.75 -3.26 25.46
CA HIS A 521 -4.36 -2.76 25.37
C HIS A 521 -3.76 -2.83 23.96
N THR A 522 -4.41 -3.57 23.05
CA THR A 522 -4.00 -3.70 21.64
C THR A 522 -5.20 -3.40 20.76
N VAL A 523 -5.26 -2.19 20.22
CA VAL A 523 -6.36 -1.72 19.37
C VAL A 523 -5.93 -1.77 17.91
N ASN A 524 -6.68 -2.44 17.05
CA ASN A 524 -6.42 -2.47 15.60
C ASN A 524 -6.77 -1.10 14.98
N LYS A 525 -5.89 -0.56 14.14
CA LYS A 525 -6.08 0.75 13.49
C LYS A 525 -7.31 0.79 12.57
N THR A 526 -7.55 -0.26 11.79
CA THR A 526 -8.72 -0.37 10.90
C THR A 526 -10.00 -0.38 11.73
N GLU A 527 -10.07 -1.20 12.77
CA GLU A 527 -11.25 -1.28 13.65
C GLU A 527 -11.54 0.07 14.32
N LEU A 528 -10.52 0.74 14.85
CA LEU A 528 -10.66 2.08 15.44
C LEU A 528 -11.19 3.09 14.41
N THR A 529 -10.67 3.02 13.17
CA THR A 529 -11.03 3.97 12.11
C THR A 529 -12.45 3.75 11.62
N GLU A 530 -12.84 2.52 11.27
CA GLU A 530 -14.20 2.20 10.82
C GLU A 530 -15.24 2.57 11.87
N LEU A 531 -14.93 2.30 13.14
CA LEU A 531 -15.75 2.72 14.27
C LEU A 531 -15.86 4.23 14.37
N ALA A 532 -14.75 4.96 14.30
CA ALA A 532 -14.76 6.42 14.38
C ALA A 532 -15.58 7.04 13.23
N ILE A 533 -15.46 6.49 12.01
CA ILE A 533 -16.24 6.91 10.83
C ILE A 533 -17.74 6.75 11.08
N VAL A 534 -18.17 5.57 11.53
CA VAL A 534 -19.59 5.30 11.77
C VAL A 534 -20.12 6.14 12.95
N SER A 535 -19.30 6.33 13.97
CA SER A 535 -19.67 7.05 15.18
C SER A 535 -19.89 8.54 14.91
N GLU A 536 -19.01 9.19 14.14
CA GLU A 536 -19.13 10.63 13.86
C GLU A 536 -20.44 10.99 13.11
N ARG A 537 -21.00 10.05 12.34
CA ARG A 537 -22.31 10.23 11.71
C ARG A 537 -23.44 10.43 12.73
N ALA A 538 -23.29 9.95 13.97
CA ALA A 538 -24.27 10.13 15.03
C ALA A 538 -24.39 11.58 15.53
N VAL A 539 -23.42 12.45 15.24
CA VAL A 539 -23.50 13.90 15.59
C VAL A 539 -24.11 14.76 14.48
N GLY A 540 -24.64 14.15 13.41
CA GLY A 540 -25.33 14.84 12.32
C GLY A 540 -24.43 15.33 11.17
N VAL A 541 -23.14 14.96 11.17
CA VAL A 541 -22.19 15.27 10.10
C VAL A 541 -21.85 13.99 9.34
N ASN A 542 -22.19 13.92 8.05
CA ASN A 542 -21.94 12.73 7.22
C ASN A 542 -20.58 12.79 6.53
N SER A 543 -19.51 12.93 7.31
CA SER A 543 -18.16 12.81 6.78
C SER A 543 -17.96 11.46 6.09
N GLY A 544 -17.11 11.44 5.06
CA GLY A 544 -16.57 10.19 4.54
C GLY A 544 -15.58 9.59 5.53
N GLY A 545 -14.64 8.78 5.03
CA GLY A 545 -13.66 8.09 5.88
C GLY A 545 -12.30 8.78 6.02
N MET A 546 -12.09 9.92 5.33
CA MET A 546 -10.77 10.51 5.16
C MET A 546 -10.15 10.97 6.49
N ASP A 547 -10.94 11.68 7.29
CA ASP A 547 -10.45 12.44 8.45
C ASP A 547 -9.93 11.49 9.54
N GLN A 548 -10.71 10.46 9.83
CA GLN A 548 -10.38 9.42 10.80
C GLN A 548 -9.23 8.56 10.28
N SER A 549 -9.22 8.23 8.99
CA SER A 549 -8.12 7.47 8.37
C SER A 549 -6.79 8.21 8.49
N ALA A 550 -6.76 9.51 8.16
CA ALA A 550 -5.56 10.33 8.33
C ALA A 550 -5.12 10.39 9.79
N SER A 551 -6.06 10.55 10.72
CA SER A 551 -5.75 10.63 12.15
C SER A 551 -5.12 9.34 12.70
N VAL A 552 -5.58 8.17 12.25
CA VAL A 552 -5.17 6.87 12.80
C VAL A 552 -4.00 6.24 12.04
N PHE A 553 -3.93 6.40 10.73
CA PHE A 553 -2.97 5.68 9.87
C PHE A 553 -1.74 6.48 9.47
N SER A 554 -1.73 7.82 9.59
CA SER A 554 -0.57 8.60 9.18
C SER A 554 0.69 8.28 9.98
N GLU A 555 1.83 8.33 9.29
CA GLU A 555 3.16 8.13 9.84
C GLU A 555 3.97 9.42 9.73
N ARG A 556 4.94 9.59 10.62
CA ARG A 556 5.80 10.78 10.59
C ARG A 556 6.60 10.80 9.29
N GLY A 557 6.55 11.93 8.58
CA GLY A 557 7.30 12.14 7.33
C GLY A 557 6.60 11.60 6.08
N SER A 558 5.32 11.20 6.17
CA SER A 558 4.55 10.74 5.02
C SER A 558 3.19 11.45 4.92
N ALA A 559 2.68 11.57 3.70
CA ALA A 559 1.25 11.66 3.47
C ALA A 559 0.62 10.26 3.56
N LEU A 560 -0.69 10.18 3.36
CA LEU A 560 -1.46 8.96 3.45
C LEU A 560 -2.38 8.86 2.23
N PHE A 561 -2.19 7.85 1.40
CA PHE A 561 -3.15 7.53 0.35
C PHE A 561 -4.24 6.65 0.93
N VAL A 562 -5.48 7.14 0.88
CA VAL A 562 -6.65 6.45 1.44
C VAL A 562 -7.60 6.08 0.31
N SER A 563 -8.02 4.82 0.28
CA SER A 563 -9.02 4.27 -0.63
C SER A 563 -10.18 3.68 0.17
N PHE A 564 -11.41 3.89 -0.28
CA PHE A 564 -12.62 3.49 0.46
C PHE A 564 -13.36 2.30 -0.16
N ALA A 565 -13.09 2.00 -1.43
CA ALA A 565 -13.75 0.96 -2.21
C ALA A 565 -12.71 0.02 -2.84
N PRO A 566 -12.95 -1.31 -2.84
CA PRO A 566 -14.09 -2.02 -2.25
C PRO A 566 -14.05 -2.13 -0.72
N SER A 567 -12.93 -1.77 -0.08
CA SER A 567 -12.77 -1.71 1.37
C SER A 567 -11.81 -0.58 1.75
N LEU A 568 -11.85 -0.15 3.02
CA LEU A 568 -10.93 0.85 3.53
C LEU A 568 -9.49 0.33 3.45
N LYS A 569 -8.64 1.05 2.72
CA LYS A 569 -7.20 0.83 2.65
C LYS A 569 -6.48 2.15 2.82
N ALA A 570 -5.44 2.16 3.63
CA ALA A 570 -4.60 3.32 3.82
C ALA A 570 -3.13 2.89 3.73
N ARG A 571 -2.32 3.66 3.01
CA ARG A 571 -0.87 3.42 2.90
C ARG A 571 -0.10 4.73 3.00
N PRO A 572 1.07 4.76 3.67
CA PRO A 572 1.92 5.92 3.68
C PRO A 572 2.41 6.24 2.26
N VAL A 573 2.57 7.53 1.97
CA VAL A 573 3.12 8.07 0.73
C VAL A 573 4.22 9.06 1.08
N TYR A 574 5.44 8.74 0.67
CA TYR A 574 6.61 9.58 0.92
C TYR A 574 6.84 10.51 -0.27
N PHE A 575 7.11 11.78 0.02
CA PHE A 575 7.49 12.73 -1.01
C PHE A 575 8.96 12.50 -1.38
N PRO A 576 9.33 12.55 -2.67
CA PRO A 576 10.73 12.51 -3.07
C PRO A 576 11.46 13.74 -2.53
N LYS A 577 12.79 13.64 -2.34
CA LYS A 577 13.60 14.80 -2.02
C LYS A 577 13.59 15.78 -3.20
N THR A 578 13.39 17.05 -2.89
CA THR A 578 13.35 18.13 -3.88
C THR A 578 14.39 19.19 -3.54
N ASN A 579 14.85 19.89 -4.57
CA ASN A 579 15.68 21.08 -4.47
C ASN A 579 15.09 22.13 -5.45
N PRO A 580 14.48 23.22 -4.94
CA PRO A 580 14.31 23.55 -3.52
C PRO A 580 13.42 22.53 -2.77
N GLU A 581 13.71 22.35 -1.47
CA GLU A 581 12.95 21.47 -0.59
C GLU A 581 11.50 21.94 -0.49
N LEU A 582 10.54 21.02 -0.54
CA LEU A 582 9.12 21.32 -0.44
C LEU A 582 8.66 21.36 1.03
N THR A 583 7.81 22.32 1.36
CA THR A 583 7.12 22.42 2.64
C THR A 583 5.64 22.69 2.41
N PHE A 584 4.78 22.09 3.22
CA PHE A 584 3.36 22.44 3.26
C PHE A 584 3.14 23.47 4.36
N LEU A 585 2.52 24.60 4.02
CA LEU A 585 2.03 25.57 5.00
C LEU A 585 0.51 25.49 5.04
N VAL A 586 -0.06 25.63 6.23
CA VAL A 586 -1.52 25.71 6.41
C VAL A 586 -1.87 27.07 7.01
N ALA A 587 -2.73 27.82 6.33
CA ALA A 587 -3.16 29.16 6.75
C ALA A 587 -4.64 29.16 7.16
N GLN A 588 -4.97 29.75 8.31
CA GLN A 588 -6.34 29.91 8.77
C GLN A 588 -6.99 31.14 8.14
N SER A 589 -8.18 31.01 7.55
CA SER A 589 -8.98 32.17 7.13
C SER A 589 -9.57 32.95 8.31
N PHE A 590 -9.68 32.30 9.48
CA PHE A 590 -10.50 32.72 10.63
C PHE A 590 -12.01 32.84 10.35
N VAL A 591 -12.47 32.39 9.17
CA VAL A 591 -13.89 32.17 8.90
C VAL A 591 -14.26 30.78 9.37
N THR A 592 -15.20 30.68 10.31
CA THR A 592 -15.59 29.39 10.88
C THR A 592 -16.47 28.61 9.90
N SER A 593 -16.00 27.44 9.48
CA SER A 593 -16.81 26.49 8.70
C SER A 593 -17.60 25.58 9.66
N ASP A 594 -18.81 26.02 10.03
CA ASP A 594 -19.71 25.23 10.88
C ASP A 594 -20.51 24.24 10.04
N LYS A 595 -19.98 23.01 9.94
CA LYS A 595 -20.59 21.90 9.19
C LYS A 595 -21.96 21.48 9.73
N PHE A 596 -22.22 21.69 11.02
CA PHE A 596 -23.47 21.30 11.65
C PHE A 596 -24.56 22.32 11.33
N VAL A 597 -24.29 23.61 11.54
CA VAL A 597 -25.25 24.69 11.35
C VAL A 597 -25.55 24.94 9.87
N THR A 598 -24.50 24.99 9.03
CA THR A 598 -24.64 25.29 7.59
C THR A 598 -24.82 24.05 6.73
N GLY A 599 -24.73 22.85 7.32
CA GLY A 599 -24.89 21.56 6.64
C GLY A 599 -26.04 21.51 5.62
N PRO A 600 -27.27 21.97 5.96
CA PRO A 600 -28.42 21.89 5.07
C PRO A 600 -28.31 22.66 3.75
N ILE A 601 -27.45 23.68 3.67
CA ILE A 601 -27.22 24.49 2.46
C ILE A 601 -25.82 24.28 1.85
N HIS A 602 -24.89 23.71 2.62
CA HIS A 602 -23.50 23.48 2.23
C HIS A 602 -23.18 21.98 2.21
N TYR A 603 -22.54 21.44 3.25
CA TYR A 603 -21.95 20.11 3.24
C TYR A 603 -22.96 18.97 2.96
N ASN A 604 -24.08 18.90 3.69
CA ASN A 604 -25.08 17.84 3.49
C ASN A 604 -25.78 17.99 2.15
N LEU A 605 -26.00 19.23 1.68
CA LEU A 605 -26.54 19.46 0.34
C LEU A 605 -25.62 18.86 -0.74
N ARG A 606 -24.30 19.04 -0.63
CA ARG A 606 -23.32 18.47 -1.58
C ARG A 606 -23.34 16.95 -1.59
N VAL A 607 -23.43 16.30 -0.42
CA VAL A 607 -23.59 14.84 -0.31
C VAL A 607 -24.83 14.37 -1.06
N VAL A 608 -25.98 15.03 -0.84
CA VAL A 608 -27.24 14.73 -1.54
C VAL A 608 -27.12 14.94 -3.05
N GLU A 609 -26.55 16.05 -3.49
CA GLU A 609 -26.35 16.35 -4.91
C GLU A 609 -25.48 15.29 -5.61
N CYS A 610 -24.43 14.78 -4.95
CA CYS A 610 -23.60 13.70 -5.49
C CYS A 610 -24.35 12.37 -5.62
N SER A 611 -25.10 11.95 -4.60
CA SER A 611 -25.89 10.71 -4.67
C SER A 611 -27.04 10.82 -5.68
N LEU A 612 -27.70 11.97 -5.78
CA LEU A 612 -28.70 12.23 -6.82
C LEU A 612 -28.08 12.22 -8.22
N ALA A 613 -26.87 12.77 -8.39
CA ALA A 613 -26.16 12.72 -9.67
C ALA A 613 -25.82 11.27 -10.07
N ALA A 614 -25.39 10.43 -9.12
CA ALA A 614 -25.14 9.01 -9.38
C ALA A 614 -26.43 8.27 -9.79
N ALA A 615 -27.53 8.49 -9.09
CA ALA A 615 -28.83 7.89 -9.43
C ALA A 615 -29.32 8.34 -10.82
N TYR A 616 -29.21 9.63 -11.11
CA TYR A 616 -29.64 10.21 -12.38
C TYR A 616 -28.81 9.67 -13.55
N LEU A 617 -27.48 9.70 -13.43
CA LEU A 617 -26.58 9.17 -14.47
C LEU A 617 -26.84 7.68 -14.71
N ASN A 618 -27.06 6.90 -13.64
CA ASN A 618 -27.44 5.49 -13.76
C ASN A 618 -28.75 5.32 -14.54
N ALA A 619 -29.80 6.08 -14.21
CA ALA A 619 -31.09 5.97 -14.86
C ALA A 619 -31.06 6.32 -16.36
N VAL A 620 -30.16 7.23 -16.77
CA VAL A 620 -30.07 7.67 -18.17
C VAL A 620 -29.07 6.86 -18.99
N LEU A 621 -27.93 6.48 -18.42
CA LEU A 621 -26.81 5.89 -19.18
C LEU A 621 -26.76 4.36 -19.16
N ASN A 622 -27.38 3.74 -18.15
CA ASN A 622 -27.47 2.28 -18.04
C ASN A 622 -28.83 1.77 -18.55
N PRO A 623 -28.97 0.47 -18.85
CA PRO A 623 -30.24 -0.12 -19.25
C PRO A 623 -31.38 0.18 -18.24
N PRO A 624 -32.62 0.37 -18.71
CA PRO A 624 -33.76 0.60 -17.82
C PRO A 624 -33.88 -0.50 -16.76
N GLY A 625 -34.05 -0.11 -15.50
CA GLY A 625 -34.17 -1.03 -14.37
C GLY A 625 -32.84 -1.41 -13.70
N THR A 626 -31.69 -0.95 -14.19
CA THR A 626 -30.40 -1.15 -13.52
C THR A 626 -30.42 -0.51 -12.13
N GLN A 627 -30.14 -1.31 -11.09
CA GLN A 627 -29.98 -0.84 -9.73
C GLN A 627 -28.49 -0.74 -9.38
N LEU A 628 -28.11 0.37 -8.75
CA LEU A 628 -26.77 0.51 -8.17
C LEU A 628 -26.66 -0.37 -6.92
N PRO A 629 -25.58 -1.16 -6.78
CA PRO A 629 -25.32 -1.90 -5.54
C PRO A 629 -25.24 -0.95 -4.34
N PRO A 630 -25.75 -1.33 -3.16
CA PRO A 630 -25.56 -0.57 -1.94
C PRO A 630 -24.06 -0.45 -1.61
N ASP A 631 -23.62 0.75 -1.25
CA ASP A 631 -22.24 1.02 -0.88
C ASP A 631 -22.10 1.77 0.46
N ALA A 632 -20.87 2.05 0.86
CA ALA A 632 -20.54 2.67 2.16
C ALA A 632 -20.82 4.19 2.23
N ALA A 633 -21.31 4.80 1.14
CA ALA A 633 -21.63 6.22 1.11
C ALA A 633 -22.79 6.56 2.06
N PRO A 634 -22.92 7.82 2.50
CA PRO A 634 -23.93 8.21 3.49
C PRO A 634 -25.38 7.86 3.11
N LEU A 635 -25.72 7.85 1.82
CA LEU A 635 -27.05 7.52 1.30
C LEU A 635 -27.11 6.14 0.64
N GLY A 636 -26.08 5.32 0.80
CA GLY A 636 -26.00 3.95 0.28
C GLY A 636 -25.77 3.86 -1.23
N ILE A 637 -25.59 4.98 -1.93
CA ILE A 637 -25.15 5.02 -3.33
C ILE A 637 -24.16 6.18 -3.54
N SER A 638 -23.19 5.96 -4.42
CA SER A 638 -22.13 6.92 -4.75
C SER A 638 -21.87 7.05 -6.25
N LEU A 639 -21.15 8.10 -6.64
CA LEU A 639 -20.64 8.27 -8.00
C LEU A 639 -19.62 7.18 -8.38
N HIS A 640 -18.84 6.66 -7.42
CA HIS A 640 -17.99 5.49 -7.65
C HIS A 640 -18.82 4.23 -7.91
N GLY A 641 -19.91 4.01 -7.17
CA GLY A 641 -20.83 2.90 -7.40
C GLY A 641 -21.45 2.95 -8.80
N PHE A 642 -21.82 4.15 -9.27
CA PHE A 642 -22.24 4.36 -10.66
C PHE A 642 -21.10 4.09 -11.66
N HIS A 643 -19.90 4.61 -11.42
CA HIS A 643 -18.72 4.43 -12.25
C HIS A 643 -18.43 2.94 -12.51
N GLU A 644 -18.33 2.13 -11.46
CA GLU A 644 -18.11 0.68 -11.56
C GLU A 644 -19.24 -0.01 -12.32
N THR A 645 -20.50 0.32 -12.00
CA THR A 645 -21.67 -0.29 -12.64
C THR A 645 -21.73 0.03 -14.13
N TYR A 646 -21.45 1.27 -14.51
CA TYR A 646 -21.49 1.74 -15.89
C TYR A 646 -20.50 0.96 -16.77
N PHE A 647 -19.23 0.87 -16.36
CA PHE A 647 -18.25 0.15 -17.17
C PHE A 647 -18.42 -1.37 -17.10
N ALA A 648 -18.88 -1.92 -15.98
CA ALA A 648 -19.19 -3.34 -15.87
C ALA A 648 -20.20 -3.80 -16.92
N LEU A 649 -21.27 -3.02 -17.11
CA LEU A 649 -22.32 -3.33 -18.07
C LEU A 649 -21.87 -3.21 -19.54
N ARG A 650 -20.93 -2.32 -19.84
CA ARG A 650 -20.46 -2.05 -21.21
C ARG A 650 -19.49 -3.11 -21.75
N GLU A 651 -18.69 -3.71 -20.88
CA GLU A 651 -17.62 -4.62 -21.32
C GLU A 651 -18.01 -6.11 -21.27
N HIS A 652 -18.81 -6.55 -20.30
CA HIS A 652 -19.03 -7.99 -20.11
C HIS A 652 -20.43 -8.38 -19.58
N GLY A 653 -21.39 -7.45 -19.51
CA GLY A 653 -22.64 -7.68 -18.78
C GLY A 653 -22.44 -7.56 -17.26
N ALA A 654 -23.54 -7.48 -16.50
CA ALA A 654 -23.51 -7.14 -15.07
C ALA A 654 -22.57 -8.07 -14.27
N GLY A 655 -21.43 -7.54 -13.81
CA GLY A 655 -20.52 -8.25 -12.88
C GLY A 655 -19.03 -8.27 -13.22
N ALA A 656 -18.56 -7.68 -14.32
CA ALA A 656 -17.11 -7.60 -14.62
C ALA A 656 -16.49 -6.22 -14.38
N THR A 657 -15.19 -6.16 -14.17
CA THR A 657 -14.43 -4.89 -14.11
C THR A 657 -13.92 -4.49 -15.48
N SER A 658 -13.94 -3.18 -15.78
CA SER A 658 -13.41 -2.61 -17.02
C SER A 658 -11.93 -2.91 -17.25
N SER A 659 -11.57 -3.28 -18.47
CA SER A 659 -10.20 -3.39 -19.01
C SER A 659 -9.54 -2.03 -19.25
N LYS A 660 -10.34 -0.95 -19.34
CA LYS A 660 -9.87 0.41 -19.54
C LYS A 660 -9.18 0.95 -18.27
N PRO A 661 -8.05 1.68 -18.35
CA PRO A 661 -7.45 2.31 -17.19
C PRO A 661 -8.40 3.32 -16.51
N VAL A 662 -8.40 3.36 -15.17
CA VAL A 662 -9.26 4.28 -14.39
C VAL A 662 -9.15 5.75 -14.80
N PRO A 663 -7.96 6.33 -15.09
CA PRO A 663 -7.86 7.69 -15.59
C PRO A 663 -8.69 7.92 -16.86
N ASP A 664 -8.61 6.99 -17.81
CA ASP A 664 -9.34 7.08 -19.08
C ASP A 664 -10.85 6.86 -18.89
N GLN A 665 -11.23 6.04 -17.90
CA GLN A 665 -12.63 5.87 -17.48
C GLN A 665 -13.18 7.19 -16.91
N LEU A 666 -12.43 7.87 -16.04
CA LEU A 666 -12.82 9.16 -15.47
C LEU A 666 -12.95 10.25 -16.54
N ASP A 667 -12.04 10.31 -17.51
CA ASP A 667 -12.15 11.24 -18.64
C ASP A 667 -13.41 11.00 -19.49
N GLU A 668 -13.78 9.74 -19.70
CA GLU A 668 -15.04 9.38 -20.36
C GLU A 668 -16.25 9.79 -19.51
N LEU A 669 -16.26 9.51 -18.21
CA LEU A 669 -17.35 9.92 -17.31
C LEU A 669 -17.50 11.45 -17.24
N ILE A 670 -16.41 12.21 -17.26
CA ILE A 670 -16.44 13.67 -17.36
C ILE A 670 -17.14 14.10 -18.65
N THR A 671 -16.83 13.45 -19.78
CA THR A 671 -17.44 13.74 -21.07
C THR A 671 -18.93 13.39 -21.08
N LEU A 672 -19.30 12.19 -20.61
CA LEU A 672 -20.68 11.74 -20.50
C LEU A 672 -21.49 12.62 -19.55
N THR A 673 -20.91 13.06 -18.44
CA THR A 673 -21.56 13.98 -17.50
C THR A 673 -21.93 15.28 -18.19
N LYS A 674 -21.04 15.86 -19.01
CA LYS A 674 -21.32 17.09 -19.78
C LYS A 674 -22.44 16.90 -20.80
N GLN A 675 -22.52 15.72 -21.42
CA GLN A 675 -23.52 15.39 -22.44
C GLN A 675 -24.89 15.04 -21.83
N THR A 676 -24.90 14.43 -20.66
CA THR A 676 -26.10 13.88 -20.02
C THR A 676 -26.77 14.89 -19.10
N LEU A 677 -25.97 15.54 -18.24
CA LEU A 677 -26.47 16.53 -17.30
C LEU A 677 -26.31 17.93 -17.91
N THR A 678 -27.24 18.32 -18.79
CA THR A 678 -27.15 19.57 -19.57
C THR A 678 -27.64 20.82 -18.84
N GLN A 679 -28.50 20.68 -17.82
CA GLN A 679 -29.01 21.83 -17.07
C GLN A 679 -27.95 22.36 -16.09
N VAL A 680 -27.33 23.49 -16.44
CA VAL A 680 -26.29 24.15 -15.62
C VAL A 680 -26.88 24.79 -14.36
N GLU A 681 -28.12 25.30 -14.40
CA GLU A 681 -28.75 25.90 -13.22
C GLU A 681 -29.26 24.86 -12.18
N GLY A 682 -28.99 23.57 -12.40
CA GLY A 682 -29.44 22.47 -11.57
C GLY A 682 -30.84 21.97 -11.93
N TYR A 683 -31.35 20.99 -11.19
CA TYR A 683 -32.61 20.27 -11.45
C TYR A 683 -33.55 20.36 -10.25
N THR A 684 -34.86 20.45 -10.51
CA THR A 684 -35.91 20.37 -9.48
C THR A 684 -36.13 18.94 -9.00
N ARG A 685 -36.86 18.76 -7.89
CA ARG A 685 -37.24 17.44 -7.39
C ARG A 685 -38.11 16.69 -8.41
N GLU A 686 -39.01 17.40 -9.06
CA GLU A 686 -39.95 16.88 -10.05
C GLU A 686 -39.20 16.36 -11.29
N GLU A 687 -38.23 17.12 -11.79
CA GLU A 687 -37.40 16.71 -12.93
C GLU A 687 -36.58 15.45 -12.60
N ILE A 688 -35.97 15.39 -11.40
CA ILE A 688 -35.18 14.23 -11.00
C ILE A 688 -36.08 13.02 -10.76
N ALA A 689 -37.19 13.18 -10.04
CA ALA A 689 -38.15 12.10 -9.77
C ALA A 689 -38.72 11.50 -11.06
N SER A 690 -39.01 12.35 -12.05
CA SER A 690 -39.45 11.91 -13.38
C SER A 690 -38.40 11.04 -14.08
N VAL A 691 -37.12 11.39 -14.02
CA VAL A 691 -36.04 10.61 -14.65
C VAL A 691 -35.79 9.30 -13.92
N LEU A 692 -35.88 9.31 -12.58
CA LEU A 692 -35.74 8.11 -11.76
C LEU A 692 -36.98 7.19 -11.79
N ASN A 693 -38.08 7.65 -12.40
CA ASN A 693 -39.38 6.97 -12.43
C ASN A 693 -39.91 6.64 -11.02
N ILE A 694 -39.84 7.63 -10.12
CA ILE A 694 -40.36 7.56 -8.73
C ILE A 694 -41.19 8.80 -8.41
N SER A 695 -41.91 8.77 -7.28
CA SER A 695 -42.61 9.96 -6.77
C SER A 695 -41.64 10.94 -6.10
N VAL A 696 -42.03 12.22 -6.00
CA VAL A 696 -41.26 13.22 -5.23
C VAL A 696 -41.17 12.83 -3.75
N ASP A 697 -42.22 12.23 -3.19
CA ASP A 697 -42.21 11.74 -1.80
C ASP A 697 -41.20 10.61 -1.60
N GLU A 698 -41.10 9.68 -2.56
CA GLU A 698 -40.10 8.61 -2.52
C GLU A 698 -38.68 9.15 -2.69
N LEU A 699 -38.47 10.11 -3.61
CA LEU A 699 -37.19 10.81 -3.74
C LEU A 699 -36.81 11.49 -2.43
N ASN A 700 -37.76 12.19 -1.80
CA ASN A 700 -37.51 12.87 -0.54
C ASN A 700 -37.16 11.88 0.57
N ALA A 701 -37.93 10.79 0.70
CA ALA A 701 -37.68 9.73 1.65
C ALA A 701 -36.27 9.13 1.49
N ARG A 702 -35.84 8.87 0.25
CA ARG A 702 -34.55 8.24 -0.03
C ARG A 702 -33.35 9.16 0.15
N PHE A 703 -33.44 10.42 -0.31
CA PHE A 703 -32.27 11.29 -0.46
C PHE A 703 -32.25 12.48 0.48
N THR A 704 -33.40 12.95 0.96
CA THR A 704 -33.50 14.24 1.68
C THR A 704 -34.15 14.15 3.05
N SER A 705 -34.74 13.01 3.42
CA SER A 705 -35.42 12.84 4.72
C SER A 705 -34.44 12.49 5.83
N ARG A 706 -33.37 11.75 5.49
CA ARG A 706 -32.33 11.35 6.42
C ARG A 706 -31.56 12.56 6.97
N PHE A 707 -31.49 13.65 6.18
CA PHE A 707 -30.75 14.86 6.54
C PHE A 707 -31.50 16.12 6.11
N PRO A 708 -31.61 17.15 6.96
CA PRO A 708 -32.20 18.41 6.55
C PRO A 708 -31.37 19.00 5.39
N VAL A 709 -32.00 19.22 4.24
CA VAL A 709 -31.42 19.93 3.09
C VAL A 709 -32.37 21.00 2.60
N ARG A 710 -31.83 22.16 2.24
CA ARG A 710 -32.58 23.32 1.78
C ARG A 710 -32.07 23.74 0.41
N ALA A 711 -32.79 23.29 -0.62
CA ALA A 711 -32.51 23.63 -2.00
C ALA A 711 -33.80 23.55 -2.84
N GLU A 712 -33.98 24.52 -3.73
CA GLU A 712 -35.01 24.50 -4.78
C GLU A 712 -34.53 23.71 -6.01
N ARG A 713 -33.24 23.82 -6.34
CA ARG A 713 -32.58 23.08 -7.43
C ARG A 713 -31.31 22.41 -6.94
N PHE A 714 -30.97 21.26 -7.53
CA PHE A 714 -29.79 20.46 -7.25
C PHE A 714 -28.81 20.51 -8.43
N LYS A 715 -27.58 20.99 -8.22
CA LYS A 715 -26.54 21.17 -9.26
C LYS A 715 -25.79 19.88 -9.58
N LEU A 716 -26.54 18.84 -9.99
CA LEU A 716 -26.03 17.48 -10.24
C LEU A 716 -24.81 17.47 -11.18
N ARG A 717 -24.88 18.25 -12.26
CA ARG A 717 -23.83 18.36 -13.29
C ARG A 717 -22.50 18.76 -12.67
N GLN A 718 -22.49 19.88 -11.96
CA GLN A 718 -21.28 20.44 -11.38
C GLN A 718 -20.69 19.48 -10.35
N ARG A 719 -21.53 18.87 -9.50
CA ARG A 719 -21.02 18.00 -8.43
C ARG A 719 -20.37 16.75 -9.00
N ALA A 720 -20.99 16.12 -10.00
CA ALA A 720 -20.38 14.98 -10.69
C ALA A 720 -19.07 15.36 -11.42
N LEU A 721 -19.03 16.50 -12.10
CA LEU A 721 -17.82 16.96 -12.79
C LEU A 721 -16.67 17.24 -11.82
N HIS A 722 -16.94 17.91 -10.70
CA HIS A 722 -15.94 18.10 -9.67
C HIS A 722 -15.41 16.75 -9.18
N VAL A 723 -16.30 15.83 -8.77
CA VAL A 723 -15.91 14.55 -8.20
C VAL A 723 -15.05 13.72 -9.16
N PHE A 724 -15.47 13.54 -10.41
CA PHE A 724 -14.68 12.76 -11.37
C PHE A 724 -13.35 13.44 -11.73
N SER A 725 -13.34 14.77 -11.92
CA SER A 725 -12.11 15.50 -12.24
C SER A 725 -11.13 15.56 -11.06
N GLU A 726 -11.64 15.61 -9.84
CA GLU A 726 -10.84 15.61 -8.61
C GLU A 726 -10.24 14.23 -8.34
N ALA A 727 -11.04 13.16 -8.52
CA ALA A 727 -10.52 11.79 -8.47
C ALA A 727 -9.39 11.57 -9.49
N LEU A 728 -9.54 12.12 -10.70
CA LEU A 728 -8.50 12.08 -11.72
C LEU A 728 -7.25 12.88 -11.30
N ARG A 729 -7.42 14.05 -10.66
CA ARG A 729 -6.30 14.85 -10.14
C ARG A 729 -5.53 14.12 -9.04
N VAL A 730 -6.20 13.38 -8.15
CA VAL A 730 -5.52 12.52 -7.15
C VAL A 730 -4.64 11.48 -7.84
N LEU A 731 -5.15 10.80 -8.88
CA LEU A 731 -4.37 9.81 -9.62
C LEU A 731 -3.18 10.44 -10.36
N LYS A 732 -3.35 11.63 -10.95
CA LYS A 732 -2.25 12.39 -11.60
C LYS A 732 -1.19 12.81 -10.59
N PHE A 733 -1.60 13.29 -9.41
CA PHE A 733 -0.68 13.66 -8.34
C PHE A 733 0.13 12.45 -7.86
N MET A 734 -0.53 11.32 -7.65
CA MET A 734 0.14 10.07 -7.29
C MET A 734 1.12 9.60 -8.37
N ALA A 735 0.75 9.67 -9.65
CA ALA A 735 1.64 9.31 -10.75
C ALA A 735 2.90 10.18 -10.80
N LEU A 736 2.78 11.49 -10.52
CA LEU A 736 3.93 12.38 -10.38
C LEU A 736 4.82 12.01 -9.19
N LEU A 737 4.23 11.68 -8.03
CA LEU A 737 5.00 11.21 -6.88
C LEU A 737 5.74 9.90 -7.17
N GLU A 738 5.10 8.97 -7.88
CA GLU A 738 5.66 7.65 -8.23
C GLU A 738 6.76 7.74 -9.30
N THR A 739 6.65 8.69 -10.23
CA THR A 739 7.69 8.96 -11.25
C THR A 739 8.88 9.70 -10.65
N GLY A 740 8.62 10.61 -9.70
CA GLY A 740 9.65 11.43 -9.07
C GLY A 740 10.23 12.51 -9.98
N PRO A 741 11.13 13.37 -9.44
CA PRO A 741 11.81 14.40 -10.22
C PRO A 741 12.92 13.83 -11.11
N SER A 742 13.16 14.49 -12.24
CA SER A 742 14.31 14.21 -13.13
C SER A 742 15.39 15.28 -12.96
N GLY A 743 16.51 14.93 -12.32
CA GLY A 743 17.67 15.82 -12.11
C GLY A 743 17.67 16.58 -10.77
N ASP A 744 18.72 17.37 -10.56
CA ASP A 744 19.01 18.03 -9.27
C ASP A 744 18.19 19.31 -9.04
N ASP A 745 17.75 20.01 -10.09
CA ASP A 745 16.80 21.11 -10.00
C ASP A 745 15.39 20.58 -10.22
N THR A 746 14.59 20.64 -9.17
CA THR A 746 13.24 20.08 -9.13
C THR A 746 12.15 21.15 -9.23
N ALA A 747 12.49 22.41 -9.52
CA ALA A 747 11.50 23.49 -9.57
C ALA A 747 10.34 23.22 -10.56
N SER A 748 10.65 22.60 -11.70
CA SER A 748 9.62 22.18 -12.67
C SER A 748 8.71 21.09 -12.12
N TYR A 749 9.28 20.09 -11.45
CA TYR A 749 8.54 19.01 -10.79
C TYR A 749 7.62 19.56 -9.69
N ASN A 750 8.15 20.44 -8.83
CA ASN A 750 7.41 21.12 -7.77
C ASN A 750 6.25 21.95 -8.35
N SER A 751 6.47 22.62 -9.48
CA SER A 751 5.46 23.40 -10.18
C SER A 751 4.34 22.52 -10.75
N GLN A 752 4.64 21.32 -11.23
CA GLN A 752 3.62 20.37 -11.72
C GLN A 752 2.72 19.87 -10.59
N LEU A 753 3.30 19.53 -9.43
CA LEU A 753 2.51 19.20 -8.23
C LEU A 753 1.65 20.39 -7.79
N GLY A 754 2.23 21.60 -7.76
CA GLY A 754 1.53 22.83 -7.40
C GLY A 754 0.39 23.19 -8.36
N ALA A 755 0.55 22.92 -9.66
CA ALA A 755 -0.49 23.13 -10.66
C ALA A 755 -1.75 22.30 -10.37
N LEU A 756 -1.60 21.03 -9.98
CA LEU A 756 -2.73 20.18 -9.61
C LEU A 756 -3.49 20.69 -8.35
N LEU A 757 -2.77 21.26 -7.38
CA LEU A 757 -3.40 21.94 -6.23
C LEU A 757 -4.19 23.17 -6.69
N ASN A 758 -3.66 23.97 -7.62
CA ASN A 758 -4.35 25.15 -8.15
C ASN A 758 -5.60 24.78 -8.98
N GLU A 759 -5.54 23.69 -9.75
CA GLU A 759 -6.71 23.14 -10.45
C GLU A 759 -7.78 22.66 -9.46
N THR A 760 -7.35 22.02 -8.36
CA THR A 760 -8.25 21.64 -7.26
C THR A 760 -8.95 22.86 -6.68
N GLN A 761 -8.22 23.94 -6.38
CA GLN A 761 -8.80 25.18 -5.87
C GLN A 761 -9.83 25.77 -6.83
N THR A 762 -9.48 25.82 -8.11
CA THR A 762 -10.37 26.34 -9.17
C THR A 762 -11.64 25.50 -9.25
N SER A 763 -11.54 24.17 -9.19
CA SER A 763 -12.69 23.28 -9.18
C SER A 763 -13.55 23.44 -7.92
N CYS A 764 -12.92 23.56 -6.75
CA CYS A 764 -13.64 23.77 -5.48
C CYS A 764 -14.40 25.11 -5.48
N ARG A 765 -13.78 26.18 -5.98
CA ARG A 765 -14.38 27.51 -6.06
C ARG A 765 -15.50 27.58 -7.09
N ASP A 766 -15.20 27.22 -8.34
CA ASP A 766 -16.07 27.54 -9.48
C ASP A 766 -17.06 26.43 -9.82
N VAL A 767 -16.70 25.17 -9.55
CA VAL A 767 -17.52 24.00 -9.88
C VAL A 767 -18.24 23.49 -8.64
N TYR A 768 -17.53 23.25 -7.54
CA TYR A 768 -18.14 22.72 -6.32
C TYR A 768 -18.80 23.79 -5.45
N GLU A 769 -18.42 25.05 -5.63
CA GLU A 769 -18.93 26.20 -4.88
C GLU A 769 -18.75 26.00 -3.37
N CYS A 770 -17.54 25.63 -2.96
CA CYS A 770 -17.13 25.45 -1.56
C CYS A 770 -15.92 26.29 -1.14
N SER A 771 -15.47 27.26 -1.95
CA SER A 771 -14.49 28.27 -1.49
C SER A 771 -15.18 29.46 -0.81
N CYS A 772 -14.40 30.44 -0.36
CA CYS A 772 -14.84 31.77 0.06
C CYS A 772 -13.76 32.83 -0.28
N GLU A 773 -14.12 34.11 -0.21
CA GLU A 773 -13.24 35.22 -0.60
C GLU A 773 -11.93 35.24 0.20
N GLU A 774 -12.00 34.90 1.48
CA GLU A 774 -10.87 34.85 2.40
C GLU A 774 -9.85 33.78 2.01
N ILE A 775 -10.34 32.58 1.68
CA ILE A 775 -9.49 31.49 1.23
C ILE A 775 -8.89 31.80 -0.14
N ASP A 776 -9.68 32.37 -1.05
CA ASP A 776 -9.20 32.79 -2.36
C ASP A 776 -8.11 33.86 -2.25
N ALA A 777 -8.25 34.81 -1.32
CA ALA A 777 -7.25 35.83 -1.02
C ALA A 777 -5.96 35.21 -0.46
N LEU A 778 -6.05 34.33 0.55
CA LEU A 778 -4.90 33.62 1.11
C LEU A 778 -4.14 32.83 0.04
N CYS A 779 -4.86 32.11 -0.83
CA CYS A 779 -4.26 31.38 -1.95
C CYS A 779 -3.59 32.32 -2.97
N ALA A 780 -4.19 33.46 -3.29
CA ALA A 780 -3.62 34.43 -4.22
C ALA A 780 -2.34 35.08 -3.68
N ILE A 781 -2.36 35.50 -2.41
CA ILE A 781 -1.19 36.09 -1.73
C ILE A 781 -0.04 35.08 -1.69
N ALA A 782 -0.31 33.84 -1.29
CA ALA A 782 0.70 32.80 -1.20
C ALA A 782 1.40 32.52 -2.53
N ARG A 783 0.63 32.38 -3.62
CA ARG A 783 1.18 32.17 -4.96
C ARG A 783 2.03 33.34 -5.42
N LYS A 784 1.58 34.57 -5.16
CA LYS A 784 2.34 35.78 -5.50
C LYS A 784 3.68 35.86 -4.74
N ALA A 785 3.72 35.33 -3.51
CA ALA A 785 4.91 35.31 -2.65
C ALA A 785 5.82 34.08 -2.83
N GLY A 786 5.48 33.13 -3.72
CA GLY A 786 6.35 32.01 -4.08
C GLY A 786 5.79 30.60 -3.87
N SER A 787 4.53 30.45 -3.47
CA SER A 787 3.89 29.12 -3.43
C SER A 787 3.67 28.56 -4.84
N TYR A 788 4.06 27.30 -5.05
CA TYR A 788 3.78 26.57 -6.29
C TYR A 788 2.29 26.26 -6.47
N GLY A 789 1.60 25.93 -5.38
CA GLY A 789 0.21 25.51 -5.40
C GLY A 789 -0.51 25.88 -4.12
N SER A 790 -1.72 26.40 -4.22
CA SER A 790 -2.51 26.85 -3.08
C SER A 790 -3.98 26.55 -3.26
N ARG A 791 -4.58 25.89 -2.28
CA ARG A 791 -6.00 25.53 -2.25
C ARG A 791 -6.59 25.59 -0.85
N LEU A 792 -7.93 25.59 -0.74
CA LEU A 792 -8.64 25.34 0.52
C LEU A 792 -8.27 23.98 1.10
N THR A 793 -8.67 23.61 2.31
CA THR A 793 -8.55 22.23 2.81
C THR A 793 -9.66 21.91 3.80
N GLY A 794 -10.16 20.67 3.77
CA GLY A 794 -11.39 20.30 4.46
C GLY A 794 -12.64 20.81 3.74
N ALA A 795 -13.75 20.94 4.47
CA ALA A 795 -15.05 21.20 3.86
C ALA A 795 -15.19 22.53 3.11
N GLY A 796 -14.29 23.50 3.32
CA GLY A 796 -14.42 24.82 2.72
C GLY A 796 -15.51 25.70 3.35
N TRP A 797 -16.00 26.70 2.61
CA TRP A 797 -16.83 27.81 3.10
C TRP A 797 -16.22 28.53 4.31
N GLY A 798 -14.89 28.68 4.30
CA GLY A 798 -14.06 29.09 5.43
C GLY A 798 -13.03 28.01 5.77
N GLY A 799 -12.56 28.02 7.02
CA GLY A 799 -11.57 27.07 7.52
C GLY A 799 -10.15 27.45 7.12
N CYS A 800 -9.38 26.48 6.62
CA CYS A 800 -7.97 26.65 6.25
C CYS A 800 -7.72 26.49 4.76
N SER A 801 -6.56 26.96 4.33
CA SER A 801 -5.93 26.66 3.04
C SER A 801 -4.59 25.95 3.25
N VAL A 802 -4.21 25.10 2.30
CA VAL A 802 -2.92 24.40 2.24
C VAL A 802 -2.11 24.89 1.03
N HIS A 803 -0.82 25.09 1.25
CA HIS A 803 0.08 25.74 0.32
C HIS A 803 1.36 24.92 0.17
N LEU A 804 1.70 24.56 -1.06
CA LEU A 804 2.98 23.93 -1.40
C LEU A 804 4.00 25.05 -1.65
N VAL A 805 4.99 25.18 -0.78
CA VAL A 805 5.94 26.30 -0.74
C VAL A 805 7.37 25.74 -0.70
N PRO A 806 8.30 26.29 -1.49
CA PRO A 806 9.70 25.92 -1.33
C PRO A 806 10.24 26.46 0.00
N ALA A 807 11.08 25.69 0.69
CA ALA A 807 11.52 25.95 2.05
C ALA A 807 12.15 27.35 2.23
N ASP A 808 12.87 27.84 1.21
CA ASP A 808 13.50 29.16 1.17
C ASP A 808 12.50 30.33 1.00
N LYS A 809 11.24 30.05 0.62
CA LYS A 809 10.16 31.04 0.48
C LYS A 809 9.14 31.03 1.62
N VAL A 810 9.30 30.15 2.62
CA VAL A 810 8.37 30.06 3.76
C VAL A 810 8.24 31.40 4.50
N ALA A 811 9.35 32.10 4.76
CA ALA A 811 9.32 33.40 5.43
C ALA A 811 8.59 34.46 4.59
N GLU A 812 8.89 34.53 3.29
CA GLU A 812 8.29 35.50 2.37
C GLU A 812 6.76 35.32 2.26
N VAL A 813 6.28 34.06 2.19
CA VAL A 813 4.84 33.76 2.18
C VAL A 813 4.17 34.16 3.49
N ARG A 814 4.79 33.89 4.65
CA ARG A 814 4.25 34.27 5.95
C ARG A 814 4.16 35.79 6.11
N ASP A 815 5.21 36.51 5.75
CA ASP A 815 5.25 37.97 5.81
C ASP A 815 4.22 38.60 4.86
N ALA A 816 4.00 38.00 3.68
CA ALA A 816 2.98 38.44 2.75
C ALA A 816 1.57 38.27 3.32
N TRP A 817 1.26 37.14 3.97
CA TRP A 817 -0.04 36.97 4.63
C TRP A 817 -0.23 37.93 5.81
N ASP A 818 0.80 38.14 6.64
CA ASP A 818 0.71 39.08 7.76
C ASP A 818 0.41 40.49 7.25
N ARG A 819 1.20 40.96 6.27
CA ARG A 819 1.04 42.28 5.67
C ARG A 819 -0.28 42.46 4.92
N GLU A 820 -0.69 41.47 4.12
CA GLU A 820 -1.78 41.66 3.14
C GLU A 820 -3.13 41.10 3.61
N TYR A 821 -3.15 40.21 4.61
CA TYR A 821 -4.37 39.57 5.13
C TYR A 821 -4.54 39.75 6.64
N TYR A 822 -3.66 39.19 7.47
CA TYR A 822 -3.87 39.14 8.94
C TYR A 822 -3.80 40.49 9.64
N SER A 823 -2.96 41.43 9.18
CA SER A 823 -2.89 42.79 9.73
C SER A 823 -4.20 43.58 9.62
N LYS A 824 -5.13 43.14 8.76
CA LYS A 824 -6.45 43.73 8.57
C LYS A 824 -7.50 43.12 9.51
N LEU A 825 -7.14 42.06 10.24
CA LEU A 825 -8.01 41.37 11.19
C LEU A 825 -7.67 41.78 12.62
N ASN A 826 -8.68 41.81 13.50
CA ASN A 826 -8.49 42.05 14.92
C ASN A 826 -8.24 40.72 15.65
N LEU A 827 -7.00 40.21 15.57
CA LEU A 827 -6.58 38.94 16.16
C LEU A 827 -5.87 39.15 17.49
N THR A 828 -6.11 38.27 18.46
CA THR A 828 -5.29 38.17 19.68
C THR A 828 -3.89 37.66 19.35
N GLU A 829 -2.92 37.83 20.26
CA GLU A 829 -1.56 37.30 20.05
C GLU A 829 -1.55 35.78 19.86
N ASP A 830 -2.33 35.04 20.66
CA ASP A 830 -2.50 33.58 20.51
C ASP A 830 -3.07 33.21 19.12
N GLN A 831 -4.01 34.01 18.60
CA GLN A 831 -4.58 33.79 17.27
C GLN A 831 -3.55 34.07 16.17
N LYS A 832 -2.73 35.11 16.31
CA LYS A 832 -1.65 35.40 15.34
C LYS A 832 -0.61 34.28 15.32
N GLU A 833 -0.23 33.76 16.50
CA GLU A 833 0.69 32.63 16.60
C GLU A 833 0.10 31.36 15.96
N ALA A 834 -1.20 31.11 16.15
CA ALA A 834 -1.90 29.97 15.57
C ALA A 834 -2.33 30.16 14.09
N ALA A 835 -2.15 31.34 13.50
CA ALA A 835 -2.68 31.68 12.18
C ALA A 835 -2.09 30.81 11.06
N VAL A 836 -0.83 30.38 11.22
CA VAL A 836 -0.15 29.48 10.30
C VAL A 836 0.28 28.22 11.04
N VAL A 837 -0.21 27.08 10.60
CA VAL A 837 0.18 25.76 11.10
C VAL A 837 1.23 25.16 10.15
N LEU A 838 2.32 24.67 10.73
CA LEU A 838 3.40 23.96 10.04
C LEU A 838 3.17 22.45 10.04
#